data_AF-A0A956MFB8-F1
#
_entry.id   AF-A0A956MFB8-F1
#
_cell.length_a   1.000
_cell.length_b   1.000
_cell.length_c   1.000
_cell.angle_alpha   90.00
_cell.angle_beta   90.00
_cell.angle_gamma   90.00
#
_symmetry.space_group_name_H-M   'P 1'
#
loop_
_entity.id
_entity.type
_entity.pdbx_description
1 polymer ?
#
loop_
_entity_poly.entity_id
_entity_poly.type
_entity_poly.pdbx_seq_one_letter_code
_entity_poly.pdbx_strand_id
1 'polypeptide(L)'
;MTPNQPTEVDIDPHGEDPSLWRRIGFGVLGLVAAVVLLVLTILLALQSSTVSTGLVRALAPRLSPEGTTLSVGRVDGSWLGSLTLEDVALVRGGGDTALAAERVFVDHRLGPLLRRRLVLDSLSLVRPRIRMVQSDSAWTLVPSSPAPSPADTATGAGWPVRIDALRVTDGALTLRAAPDTVYRIEGLDVAASDVSIGNGDPTGKVASASARLLWPNPADTAEALSGALRIRDAEWSGRRIALDTLALQAGSTRIGGSGTVVLDADSTLPTAFRLRADPLVFADLRPVFPAAGPGAATVQIGVNGVPGGALGLDASLELAEGGGTLTAEGRWGPSGRDNPQRVEGHVVVAGLDPQRIVADTALPSRLDGTLEVRFTGSDRSRLDGQATAVFDVGGLPAVGDTHVELAARVTAGQGTVELDVRSDDLRLAGDGSVDLRPERPDYRWDGRVRFAPPELARVAGRMSVVGQGVPPSGRVELDARLDTVVASGTRLDEARVQITIEEETLRGDVRLGAEPGRVTLSLAGEPFADTLRLRIQDGRAQDLDLAALREGLVATGLNARFEGTLTVPPGAPPRADATVSLDSSSVGRETVRSGDLRLRWQEQGTTLAGEVALAAGRVAVDARARLDREPLRFSVRELRFEDLDVGALTDSPTLTTALTGTMALEGVGSDPASLDAEGSLTLEDSRINEARIQSGAVQFRAEEGRVRADLELDLEAGAVRAEGALDPGDVPSWSARASVDLPRLGALLGDTIASS
;
A
#
# COMPACT_ATOMS: atom_id res chain seq x y z
N MET A 1 108.86 -54.12 39.33
CA MET A 1 109.05 -54.20 37.87
C MET A 1 108.78 -52.83 37.28
N THR A 2 109.85 -52.09 37.07
CA THR A 2 110.03 -51.00 36.08
C THR A 2 109.77 -51.51 34.66
N PRO A 3 109.78 -50.68 33.58
CA PRO A 3 109.58 -49.21 33.42
C PRO A 3 108.62 -48.91 32.21
N ASN A 4 108.21 -47.70 31.83
CA ASN A 4 108.91 -46.55 31.19
C ASN A 4 107.87 -45.39 31.18
N GLN A 5 108.01 -44.19 31.74
CA GLN A 5 109.08 -43.17 31.71
C GLN A 5 109.41 -42.65 30.28
N PRO A 6 109.71 -41.34 30.16
CA PRO A 6 109.09 -40.40 29.23
C PRO A 6 110.11 -39.81 28.24
N THR A 7 109.66 -38.96 27.31
CA THR A 7 110.56 -38.14 26.51
C THR A 7 110.41 -36.68 26.89
N GLU A 8 111.43 -36.21 27.58
CA GLU A 8 111.79 -34.83 27.85
C GLU A 8 112.36 -34.20 26.57
N VAL A 9 111.88 -33.00 26.20
CA VAL A 9 112.65 -32.06 25.38
C VAL A 9 112.49 -30.69 26.03
N ASP A 10 113.59 -30.28 26.66
CA ASP A 10 113.89 -28.96 27.20
C ASP A 10 114.44 -28.06 26.09
N ILE A 11 113.82 -26.89 25.87
CA ILE A 11 114.47 -25.65 25.37
C ILE A 11 113.69 -24.45 25.95
N ASP A 12 114.30 -23.74 26.89
CA ASP A 12 114.00 -22.35 27.33
C ASP A 12 115.00 -21.37 26.61
N PRO A 13 114.93 -20.02 26.67
CA PRO A 13 113.86 -19.04 26.92
C PRO A 13 113.77 -17.93 25.82
N HIS A 14 112.82 -16.99 26.02
CA HIS A 14 112.70 -15.63 25.43
C HIS A 14 112.00 -15.44 24.09
N GLY A 15 110.90 -14.68 24.14
CA GLY A 15 110.28 -14.03 22.98
C GLY A 15 108.82 -13.67 23.22
N GLU A 16 108.58 -12.51 23.84
CA GLU A 16 107.26 -11.88 23.84
C GLU A 16 106.79 -11.63 22.41
N ASP A 17 105.57 -12.07 22.06
CA ASP A 17 104.91 -11.61 20.84
C ASP A 17 103.38 -11.46 21.04
N PRO A 18 102.91 -10.30 21.55
CA PRO A 18 101.49 -10.04 21.78
C PRO A 18 100.83 -9.49 20.50
N SER A 19 100.73 -10.28 19.43
CA SER A 19 100.26 -9.76 18.13
C SER A 19 99.04 -10.45 17.50
N LEU A 20 98.49 -11.52 18.09
CA LEU A 20 97.37 -12.27 17.49
C LEU A 20 95.99 -12.00 18.13
N TRP A 21 95.88 -11.86 19.46
CA TRP A 21 94.62 -11.56 20.15
C TRP A 21 94.14 -10.10 19.97
N ARG A 22 95.07 -9.15 19.80
CA ARG A 22 94.72 -7.76 19.45
C ARG A 22 94.12 -7.68 18.04
N ARG A 23 94.58 -8.47 17.08
CA ARG A 23 94.05 -8.49 15.70
C ARG A 23 92.65 -9.12 15.61
N ILE A 24 92.35 -10.15 16.41
CA ILE A 24 91.00 -10.73 16.49
C ILE A 24 90.05 -9.78 17.24
N GLY A 25 90.50 -9.14 18.33
CA GLY A 25 89.73 -8.11 19.05
C GLY A 25 89.40 -6.88 18.20
N PHE A 26 90.36 -6.36 17.42
CA PHE A 26 90.10 -5.27 16.46
C PHE A 26 89.27 -5.73 15.25
N GLY A 27 89.36 -7.00 14.85
CA GLY A 27 88.53 -7.58 13.80
C GLY A 27 87.06 -7.73 14.20
N VAL A 28 86.79 -8.23 15.42
CA VAL A 28 85.43 -8.34 15.97
C VAL A 28 84.85 -6.97 16.29
N LEU A 29 85.63 -6.06 16.88
CA LEU A 29 85.18 -4.69 17.15
C LEU A 29 84.97 -3.91 15.85
N GLY A 30 85.82 -4.11 14.84
CA GLY A 30 85.66 -3.54 13.50
C GLY A 30 84.46 -4.12 12.77
N LEU A 31 84.16 -5.41 12.92
CA LEU A 31 82.96 -6.05 12.38
C LEU A 31 81.70 -5.51 13.07
N VAL A 32 81.71 -5.40 14.41
CA VAL A 32 80.60 -4.81 15.17
C VAL A 32 80.41 -3.35 14.79
N ALA A 33 81.47 -2.56 14.68
CA ALA A 33 81.40 -1.16 14.24
C ALA A 33 80.93 -1.05 12.78
N ALA A 34 81.37 -1.93 11.87
CA ALA A 34 80.92 -1.97 10.48
C ALA A 34 79.45 -2.40 10.37
N VAL A 35 79.00 -3.35 11.20
CA VAL A 35 77.59 -3.75 11.28
C VAL A 35 76.75 -2.61 11.87
N VAL A 36 77.22 -1.92 12.91
CA VAL A 36 76.54 -0.75 13.49
C VAL A 36 76.48 0.39 12.47
N LEU A 37 77.58 0.68 11.75
CA LEU A 37 77.62 1.70 10.71
C LEU A 37 76.73 1.32 9.52
N LEU A 38 76.72 0.05 9.12
CA LEU A 38 75.83 -0.48 8.09
C LEU A 38 74.37 -0.34 8.52
N VAL A 39 74.04 -0.73 9.76
CA VAL A 39 72.71 -0.56 10.34
C VAL A 39 72.35 0.92 10.41
N LEU A 40 73.26 1.81 10.83
CA LEU A 40 73.03 3.25 10.87
C LEU A 40 72.82 3.83 9.48
N THR A 41 73.61 3.40 8.48
CA THR A 41 73.50 3.82 7.07
C THR A 41 72.20 3.31 6.47
N ILE A 42 71.81 2.08 6.76
CA ILE A 42 70.52 1.50 6.39
C ILE A 42 69.40 2.31 7.05
N LEU A 43 69.46 2.59 8.35
CA LEU A 43 68.47 3.40 9.06
C LEU A 43 68.37 4.82 8.48
N LEU A 44 69.50 5.46 8.14
CA LEU A 44 69.55 6.78 7.52
C LEU A 44 69.02 6.75 6.07
N ALA A 45 69.29 5.68 5.33
CA ALA A 45 68.74 5.46 3.99
C ALA A 45 67.23 5.20 4.04
N LEU A 46 66.73 4.42 5.01
CA LEU A 46 65.30 4.19 5.23
C LEU A 46 64.56 5.48 5.62
N GLN A 47 65.23 6.48 6.21
CA GLN A 47 64.65 7.81 6.47
C GLN A 47 64.47 8.65 5.19
N SER A 48 65.05 8.26 4.05
CA SER A 48 64.85 8.95 2.77
C SER A 48 63.51 8.57 2.14
N SER A 49 62.71 9.57 1.74
CA SER A 49 61.39 9.38 1.11
C SER A 49 61.42 8.55 -0.19
N THR A 50 62.55 8.58 -0.91
CA THR A 50 62.75 7.78 -2.14
C THR A 50 62.92 6.29 -1.83
N VAL A 51 63.72 5.98 -0.80
CA VAL A 51 64.01 4.59 -0.40
C VAL A 51 62.81 3.99 0.32
N SER A 52 62.14 4.75 1.18
CA SER A 52 60.90 4.32 1.86
C SER A 52 59.79 4.00 0.85
N THR A 53 59.57 4.87 -0.14
CA THR A 53 58.55 4.66 -1.18
C THR A 53 58.88 3.44 -2.04
N GLY A 54 60.16 3.27 -2.41
CA GLY A 54 60.62 2.08 -3.14
C GLY A 54 60.43 0.79 -2.35
N LEU A 55 60.72 0.80 -1.04
CA LEU A 55 60.57 -0.36 -0.15
C LEU A 55 59.10 -0.74 0.06
N VAL A 56 58.20 0.23 0.29
CA VAL A 56 56.75 -0.03 0.40
C VAL A 56 56.21 -0.61 -0.90
N ARG A 57 56.60 -0.09 -2.06
CA ARG A 57 56.18 -0.64 -3.37
C ARG A 57 56.72 -2.05 -3.61
N ALA A 58 57.93 -2.37 -3.14
CA ALA A 58 58.48 -3.72 -3.21
C ALA A 58 57.78 -4.70 -2.26
N LEU A 59 57.28 -4.21 -1.13
CA LEU A 59 56.52 -5.00 -0.14
C LEU A 59 55.02 -5.07 -0.45
N ALA A 60 54.48 -4.17 -1.26
CA ALA A 60 53.08 -4.09 -1.61
C ALA A 60 52.47 -5.43 -2.10
N PRO A 61 53.14 -6.24 -2.95
CA PRO A 61 52.61 -7.54 -3.36
C PRO A 61 52.47 -8.55 -2.21
N ARG A 62 53.26 -8.41 -1.13
CA ARG A 62 53.22 -9.28 0.05
C ARG A 62 52.24 -8.81 1.12
N LEU A 63 51.87 -7.53 1.08
CA LEU A 63 50.94 -6.89 2.01
C LEU A 63 49.52 -6.79 1.44
N SER A 64 49.34 -7.06 0.14
CA SER A 64 48.03 -7.01 -0.52
C SER A 64 47.22 -8.28 -0.21
N PRO A 65 45.94 -8.14 0.16
CA PRO A 65 45.00 -9.26 0.18
C PRO A 65 44.91 -9.95 -1.19
N GLU A 66 44.61 -11.25 -1.20
CA GLU A 66 44.44 -12.02 -2.43
C GLU A 66 43.45 -11.34 -3.40
N GLY A 67 43.85 -11.19 -4.67
CA GLY A 67 43.03 -10.54 -5.70
C GLY A 67 43.09 -9.00 -5.76
N THR A 68 43.94 -8.36 -4.96
CA THR A 68 44.12 -6.90 -4.96
C THR A 68 45.59 -6.47 -5.08
N THR A 69 45.83 -5.25 -5.56
CA THR A 69 47.14 -4.62 -5.63
C THR A 69 47.14 -3.32 -4.83
N LEU A 70 48.01 -3.24 -3.84
CA LEU A 70 48.26 -2.02 -3.08
C LEU A 70 49.17 -1.07 -3.88
N SER A 71 48.66 0.11 -4.21
CA SER A 71 49.39 1.23 -4.79
C SER A 71 49.57 2.31 -3.74
N VAL A 72 50.78 2.88 -3.66
CA VAL A 72 51.10 4.00 -2.78
C VAL A 72 51.90 5.02 -3.58
N GLY A 73 51.39 6.26 -3.62
CA GLY A 73 52.02 7.38 -4.32
C GLY A 73 53.33 7.77 -3.66
N ARG A 74 53.27 8.18 -2.39
CA ARG A 74 54.42 8.68 -1.63
C ARG A 74 54.42 8.19 -0.18
N VAL A 75 55.61 7.97 0.37
CA VAL A 75 55.80 7.54 1.77
C VAL A 75 56.78 8.48 2.46
N ASP A 76 56.31 9.20 3.47
CA ASP A 76 57.10 10.10 4.30
C ASP A 76 57.13 9.62 5.77
N GLY A 77 58.15 10.02 6.51
CA GLY A 77 58.28 9.73 7.95
C GLY A 77 59.41 8.77 8.29
N SER A 78 59.30 8.13 9.45
CA SER A 78 60.32 7.26 10.03
C SER A 78 59.80 5.83 10.17
N TRP A 79 60.50 4.88 9.55
CA TRP A 79 60.25 3.44 9.72
C TRP A 79 60.43 2.93 11.15
N LEU A 80 61.04 3.74 12.04
CA LEU A 80 61.21 3.38 13.44
C LEU A 80 59.93 3.60 14.28
N GLY A 81 58.94 4.34 13.77
CA GLY A 81 57.73 4.60 14.54
C GLY A 81 56.52 5.16 13.79
N SER A 82 56.69 6.14 12.90
CA SER A 82 55.56 6.88 12.29
C SER A 82 55.71 7.01 10.77
N LEU A 83 54.73 6.54 10.02
CA LEU A 83 54.69 6.60 8.55
C LEU A 83 53.46 7.39 8.08
N THR A 84 53.67 8.26 7.08
CA THR A 84 52.60 8.94 6.34
C THR A 84 52.61 8.43 4.90
N LEU A 85 51.52 7.80 4.49
CA LEU A 85 51.31 7.29 3.14
C LEU A 85 50.36 8.25 2.42
N GLU A 86 50.73 8.73 1.24
CA GLU A 86 49.87 9.56 0.38
C GLU A 86 49.45 8.80 -0.87
N ASP A 87 48.25 9.10 -1.34
CA ASP A 87 47.61 8.47 -2.50
C ASP A 87 47.63 6.95 -2.42
N VAL A 88 47.05 6.43 -1.33
CA VAL A 88 46.94 4.99 -1.10
C VAL A 88 45.72 4.47 -1.85
N ALA A 89 45.90 3.49 -2.72
CA ALA A 89 44.81 2.85 -3.43
C ALA A 89 44.98 1.33 -3.40
N LEU A 90 43.89 0.62 -3.09
CA LEU A 90 43.77 -0.82 -3.23
C LEU A 90 42.95 -1.09 -4.50
N VAL A 91 43.62 -1.57 -5.55
CA VAL A 91 43.01 -1.80 -6.87
C VAL A 91 42.73 -3.29 -7.05
N ARG A 92 41.57 -3.64 -7.61
CA ARG A 92 41.14 -5.02 -7.89
C ARG A 92 41.68 -5.49 -9.24
N GLY A 93 41.83 -6.80 -9.42
CA GLY A 93 41.98 -7.40 -10.75
C GLY A 93 40.84 -6.96 -11.67
N GLY A 94 41.17 -6.19 -12.72
CA GLY A 94 40.20 -5.53 -13.62
C GLY A 94 40.22 -3.99 -13.59
N GLY A 95 40.95 -3.36 -12.66
CA GLY A 95 41.17 -1.90 -12.62
C GLY A 95 40.24 -1.11 -11.70
N ASP A 96 39.26 -1.76 -11.06
CA ASP A 96 38.35 -1.11 -10.11
C ASP A 96 39.05 -0.81 -8.77
N THR A 97 38.91 0.41 -8.25
CA THR A 97 39.45 0.79 -6.94
C THR A 97 38.49 0.37 -5.82
N ALA A 98 38.93 -0.51 -4.92
CA ALA A 98 38.14 -1.02 -3.79
C ALA A 98 38.23 -0.10 -2.56
N LEU A 99 39.43 0.44 -2.31
CA LEU A 99 39.69 1.42 -1.26
C LEU A 99 40.67 2.45 -1.81
N ALA A 100 40.40 3.73 -1.61
CA ALA A 100 41.37 4.80 -1.84
C ALA A 100 41.40 5.70 -0.61
N ALA A 101 42.56 6.23 -0.25
CA ALA A 101 42.68 7.25 0.78
C ALA A 101 43.71 8.28 0.33
N GLU A 102 43.40 9.56 0.51
CA GLU A 102 44.31 10.66 0.17
C GLU A 102 45.55 10.60 1.05
N ARG A 103 45.35 10.35 2.34
CA ARG A 103 46.45 10.25 3.31
C ARG A 103 46.14 9.23 4.40
N VAL A 104 47.13 8.41 4.73
CA VAL A 104 47.08 7.43 5.83
C VAL A 104 48.26 7.68 6.76
N PHE A 105 47.98 7.94 8.03
CA PHE A 105 48.98 8.06 9.08
C PHE A 105 49.02 6.77 9.89
N VAL A 106 50.21 6.23 10.11
CA VAL A 106 50.41 4.95 10.79
C VAL A 106 51.53 5.09 11.82
N ASP A 107 51.18 5.00 13.11
CA ASP A 107 52.14 4.83 14.19
C ASP A 107 52.20 3.36 14.58
N HIS A 108 53.40 2.77 14.65
CA HIS A 108 53.57 1.33 14.82
C HIS A 108 54.77 0.97 15.70
N ARG A 109 54.71 -0.21 16.34
CA ARG A 109 55.79 -0.75 17.16
C ARG A 109 56.54 -1.86 16.44
N LEU A 110 57.87 -1.74 16.36
CA LEU A 110 58.73 -2.72 15.66
C LEU A 110 58.93 -4.04 16.43
N GLY A 111 58.96 -4.00 17.77
CA GLY A 111 59.23 -5.19 18.60
C GLY A 111 58.25 -6.36 18.38
N PRO A 112 56.92 -6.12 18.32
CA PRO A 112 55.93 -7.16 18.02
C PRO A 112 56.04 -7.81 16.64
N LEU A 113 56.64 -7.14 15.64
CA LEU A 113 56.80 -7.67 14.28
C LEU A 113 57.72 -8.91 14.25
N LEU A 114 58.73 -8.96 15.14
CA LEU A 114 59.58 -10.14 15.32
C LEU A 114 58.80 -11.37 15.82
N ARG A 115 57.62 -11.16 16.41
CA ARG A 115 56.71 -12.21 16.90
C ARG A 115 55.53 -12.44 15.94
N ARG A 116 55.60 -11.96 14.69
CA ARG A 116 54.52 -12.06 13.68
C ARG A 116 53.20 -11.44 14.15
N ARG A 117 53.25 -10.30 14.85
CA ARG A 117 52.08 -9.51 15.26
C ARG A 117 52.24 -8.07 14.80
N LEU A 118 51.19 -7.50 14.21
CA LEU A 118 51.17 -6.10 13.82
C LEU A 118 50.44 -5.31 14.91
N VAL A 119 51.15 -4.41 15.59
CA VAL A 119 50.57 -3.51 16.60
C VAL A 119 50.75 -2.08 16.14
N LEU A 120 49.62 -1.42 15.89
CA LEU A 120 49.52 -0.02 15.51
C LEU A 120 49.06 0.80 16.72
N ASP A 121 49.85 1.80 17.11
CA ASP A 121 49.49 2.74 18.18
C ASP A 121 48.37 3.68 17.71
N SER A 122 48.51 4.18 16.47
CA SER A 122 47.50 5.02 15.84
C SER A 122 47.41 4.74 14.34
N LEU A 123 46.19 4.72 13.80
CA LEU A 123 45.89 4.64 12.38
C LEU A 123 44.88 5.74 12.04
N SER A 124 45.25 6.71 11.21
CA SER A 124 44.34 7.77 10.76
C SER A 124 44.19 7.77 9.25
N LEU A 125 42.96 7.59 8.76
CA LEU A 125 42.62 7.64 7.34
C LEU A 125 41.90 8.96 7.02
N VAL A 126 42.44 9.74 6.09
CA VAL A 126 41.86 11.01 5.63
C VAL A 126 41.23 10.81 4.25
N ARG A 127 39.95 11.19 4.14
CA ARG A 127 39.09 11.02 2.96
C ARG A 127 39.13 9.61 2.34
N PRO A 128 38.98 8.53 3.13
CA PRO A 128 38.93 7.21 2.55
C PRO A 128 37.66 7.03 1.73
N ARG A 129 37.78 6.53 0.51
CA ARG A 129 36.69 6.11 -0.36
C ARG A 129 36.68 4.60 -0.43
N ILE A 130 35.63 3.99 0.11
CA ILE A 130 35.47 2.55 0.18
C ILE A 130 34.31 2.14 -0.71
N ARG A 131 34.49 1.10 -1.51
CA ARG A 131 33.44 0.52 -2.33
C ARG A 131 33.22 -0.94 -1.95
N MET A 132 32.01 -1.28 -1.54
CA MET A 132 31.61 -2.64 -1.20
C MET A 132 30.50 -3.12 -2.14
N VAL A 133 30.52 -4.41 -2.47
CA VAL A 133 29.49 -5.07 -3.28
C VAL A 133 28.95 -6.24 -2.47
N GLN A 134 27.64 -6.45 -2.51
CA GLN A 134 27.03 -7.61 -1.87
C GLN A 134 27.20 -8.85 -2.75
N SER A 135 27.76 -9.93 -2.20
CA SER A 135 27.91 -11.24 -2.84
C SER A 135 27.45 -12.32 -1.87
N ASP A 136 26.51 -13.19 -2.27
CA ASP A 136 25.98 -14.30 -1.46
C ASP A 136 25.64 -13.90 -0.01
N SER A 137 24.88 -12.81 0.16
CA SER A 137 24.46 -12.22 1.45
C SER A 137 25.57 -11.61 2.34
N ALA A 138 26.84 -11.64 1.91
CA ALA A 138 27.95 -10.98 2.58
C ALA A 138 28.36 -9.68 1.87
N TRP A 139 28.69 -8.63 2.63
CA TRP A 139 29.30 -7.42 2.10
C TRP A 139 30.79 -7.66 1.90
N THR A 140 31.24 -7.72 0.66
CA THR A 140 32.65 -7.97 0.36
C THR A 140 33.30 -6.74 -0.27
N LEU A 141 34.52 -6.46 0.19
CA LEU A 141 35.44 -5.51 -0.47
C LEU A 141 35.92 -6.08 -1.82
N VAL A 142 35.87 -7.40 -1.96
CA VAL A 142 36.26 -8.17 -3.15
C VAL A 142 35.23 -9.29 -3.37
N PRO A 143 34.51 -9.34 -4.50
CA PRO A 143 33.69 -10.49 -4.83
C PRO A 143 34.61 -11.71 -4.99
N SER A 144 34.38 -12.75 -4.19
CA SER A 144 35.10 -14.01 -4.28
C SER A 144 34.78 -14.69 -5.61
N SER A 145 35.80 -15.05 -6.38
CA SER A 145 35.67 -16.14 -7.36
C SER A 145 35.35 -17.45 -6.61
N PRO A 146 34.74 -18.46 -7.25
CA PRO A 146 34.16 -19.60 -6.54
C PRO A 146 35.19 -20.31 -5.66
N ALA A 147 34.71 -20.78 -4.50
CA ALA A 147 35.49 -21.22 -3.36
C ALA A 147 36.67 -22.15 -3.72
N PRO A 148 37.87 -21.95 -3.15
CA PRO A 148 38.87 -23.01 -3.14
C PRO A 148 38.34 -24.21 -2.35
N SER A 149 38.63 -25.40 -2.86
CA SER A 149 38.26 -26.68 -2.27
C SER A 149 38.79 -26.78 -0.82
N PRO A 150 38.13 -27.51 0.11
CA PRO A 150 38.45 -27.52 1.55
C PRO A 150 39.87 -28.00 1.93
N ALA A 151 40.69 -28.37 0.95
CA ALA A 151 42.05 -28.85 1.14
C ALA A 151 43.12 -27.73 1.16
N ASP A 152 42.82 -26.50 0.72
CA ASP A 152 43.85 -25.44 0.54
C ASP A 152 43.89 -24.35 1.62
N THR A 153 43.04 -24.41 2.64
CA THR A 153 42.94 -23.35 3.68
C THR A 153 44.07 -23.34 4.72
N ALA A 154 45.13 -24.14 4.56
CA ALA A 154 46.23 -24.22 5.53
C ALA A 154 47.37 -23.19 5.31
N THR A 155 47.32 -22.36 4.27
CA THR A 155 48.47 -21.51 3.89
C THR A 155 48.12 -20.03 3.67
N GLY A 156 47.36 -19.43 4.59
CA GLY A 156 47.01 -18.01 4.54
C GLY A 156 46.89 -17.37 5.92
N ALA A 157 47.77 -17.69 6.88
CA ALA A 157 47.74 -17.11 8.21
C ALA A 157 48.25 -15.65 8.20
N GLY A 158 47.34 -14.71 7.95
CA GLY A 158 47.58 -13.28 8.15
C GLY A 158 48.02 -13.00 9.60
N TRP A 159 48.91 -12.02 9.79
CA TRP A 159 49.36 -11.64 11.14
C TRP A 159 48.19 -11.03 11.91
N PRO A 160 47.96 -11.39 13.20
CA PRO A 160 46.98 -10.69 14.01
C PRO A 160 47.36 -9.21 14.12
N VAL A 161 46.39 -8.35 13.83
CA VAL A 161 46.50 -6.90 13.81
C VAL A 161 45.77 -6.34 15.02
N ARG A 162 46.46 -5.52 15.81
CA ARG A 162 45.87 -4.72 16.88
C ARG A 162 46.10 -3.24 16.58
N ILE A 163 45.06 -2.42 16.73
CA ILE A 163 45.08 -0.98 16.52
C ILE A 163 44.56 -0.32 17.79
N ASP A 164 45.42 0.38 18.51
CA ASP A 164 45.04 1.00 19.79
C ASP A 164 44.14 2.22 19.57
N ALA A 165 44.41 3.02 18.53
CA ALA A 165 43.54 4.13 18.11
C ALA A 165 43.33 4.16 16.58
N LEU A 166 42.08 4.19 16.14
CA LEU A 166 41.67 4.30 14.74
C LEU A 166 40.86 5.59 14.54
N ARG A 167 41.26 6.42 13.57
CA ARG A 167 40.52 7.60 13.16
C ARG A 167 40.22 7.56 11.67
N VAL A 168 38.98 7.83 11.31
CA VAL A 168 38.56 8.09 9.93
C VAL A 168 38.03 9.52 9.89
N THR A 169 38.43 10.29 8.88
CA THR A 169 37.98 11.67 8.71
C THR A 169 37.50 11.90 7.29
N ASP A 170 36.29 12.44 7.15
CA ASP A 170 35.66 12.80 5.87
C ASP A 170 35.61 11.64 4.84
N GLY A 171 35.33 10.43 5.33
CA GLY A 171 35.24 9.23 4.50
C GLY A 171 33.98 9.16 3.64
N ALA A 172 34.03 8.38 2.57
CA ALA A 172 32.88 8.03 1.75
C ALA A 172 32.80 6.51 1.57
N LEU A 173 31.60 5.94 1.73
CA LEU A 173 31.34 4.52 1.51
C LEU A 173 30.25 4.39 0.45
N THR A 174 30.49 3.56 -0.56
CA THR A 174 29.50 3.21 -1.58
C THR A 174 29.20 1.72 -1.45
N LEU A 175 27.94 1.40 -1.15
CA LEU A 175 27.43 0.04 -0.98
C LEU A 175 26.54 -0.29 -2.17
N ARG A 176 26.93 -1.28 -2.98
CA ARG A 176 26.11 -1.77 -4.09
C ARG A 176 25.44 -3.09 -3.68
N ALA A 177 24.15 -3.03 -3.36
CA ALA A 177 23.36 -4.21 -2.97
C ALA A 177 22.85 -5.00 -4.17
N ALA A 178 22.47 -4.30 -5.25
CA ALA A 178 22.00 -4.86 -6.51
C ALA A 178 22.55 -4.03 -7.69
N PRO A 179 22.42 -4.46 -8.96
CA PRO A 179 22.84 -3.67 -10.11
C PRO A 179 22.33 -2.23 -10.07
N ASP A 180 21.09 -2.03 -9.61
CA ASP A 180 20.38 -0.74 -9.63
C ASP A 180 20.23 -0.10 -8.24
N THR A 181 20.77 -0.72 -7.19
CA THR A 181 20.63 -0.22 -5.82
C THR A 181 22.00 0.12 -5.23
N VAL A 182 22.27 1.42 -5.16
CA VAL A 182 23.52 1.98 -4.62
C VAL A 182 23.19 2.87 -3.42
N TYR A 183 23.65 2.48 -2.23
CA TYR A 183 23.63 3.33 -1.06
C TYR A 183 24.95 4.09 -0.96
N ARG A 184 24.87 5.37 -0.60
CA ARG A 184 26.05 6.20 -0.42
C ARG A 184 26.08 6.78 0.99
N ILE A 185 27.24 6.71 1.60
CA ILE A 185 27.57 7.36 2.86
C ILE A 185 28.67 8.37 2.57
N GLU A 186 28.48 9.61 3.00
CA GLU A 186 29.43 10.71 2.80
C GLU A 186 29.75 11.39 4.15
N GLY A 187 30.91 12.02 4.26
CA GLY A 187 31.34 12.70 5.49
C GLY A 187 31.45 11.76 6.69
N LEU A 188 31.95 10.53 6.47
CA LEU A 188 32.14 9.53 7.52
C LEU A 188 33.32 9.92 8.42
N ASP A 189 33.03 10.26 9.66
CA ASP A 189 34.02 10.46 10.71
C ASP A 189 33.88 9.36 11.76
N VAL A 190 34.96 8.65 12.07
CA VAL A 190 34.96 7.55 13.06
C VAL A 190 36.14 7.72 14.00
N ALA A 191 35.90 7.55 15.30
CA ALA A 191 36.92 7.42 16.32
C ALA A 191 36.71 6.09 17.04
N ALA A 192 37.66 5.17 16.89
CA ALA A 192 37.63 3.84 17.48
C ALA A 192 38.94 3.52 18.21
N SER A 193 38.89 2.56 19.13
CA SER A 193 40.03 2.12 19.93
C SER A 193 40.01 0.62 20.18
N ASP A 194 41.15 0.07 20.56
CA ASP A 194 41.32 -1.35 20.90
C ASP A 194 40.81 -2.32 19.82
N VAL A 195 41.00 -1.97 18.55
CA VAL A 195 40.56 -2.79 17.41
C VAL A 195 41.50 -3.99 17.28
N SER A 196 40.96 -5.20 17.31
CA SER A 196 41.74 -6.43 17.13
C SER A 196 41.11 -7.31 16.04
N ILE A 197 41.92 -7.73 15.06
CA ILE A 197 41.53 -8.56 13.91
C ILE A 197 42.58 -9.67 13.75
N GLY A 198 42.19 -10.95 13.71
CA GLY A 198 43.14 -12.05 13.55
C GLY A 198 42.62 -13.41 14.04
N ASN A 199 43.46 -14.18 14.74
CA ASN A 199 43.21 -15.57 15.17
C ASN A 199 42.12 -15.75 16.26
N GLY A 200 41.24 -14.77 16.44
CA GLY A 200 40.13 -14.79 17.40
C GLY A 200 39.01 -13.85 16.97
N ASP A 201 37.94 -13.79 17.75
CA ASP A 201 36.79 -12.93 17.43
C ASP A 201 37.20 -11.45 17.33
N PRO A 202 36.76 -10.74 16.28
CA PRO A 202 37.08 -9.33 16.13
C PRO A 202 36.48 -8.53 17.29
N THR A 203 37.29 -7.66 17.89
CA THR A 203 36.87 -6.82 19.02
C THR A 203 37.25 -5.37 18.76
N GLY A 204 36.55 -4.44 19.40
CA GLY A 204 36.92 -3.04 19.47
C GLY A 204 35.82 -2.14 19.98
N LYS A 205 36.17 -0.86 20.14
CA LYS A 205 35.28 0.18 20.67
C LYS A 205 35.21 1.36 19.71
N VAL A 206 34.03 1.90 19.49
CA VAL A 206 33.78 3.14 18.74
C VAL A 206 33.32 4.20 19.73
N ALA A 207 34.16 5.19 20.01
CA ALA A 207 33.79 6.33 20.85
C ALA A 207 32.74 7.20 20.14
N SER A 208 32.93 7.45 18.85
CA SER A 208 31.96 8.19 18.05
C SER A 208 32.06 7.82 16.57
N ALA A 209 30.91 7.76 15.90
CA ALA A 209 30.84 7.78 14.45
C ALA A 209 29.77 8.76 13.97
N SER A 210 30.02 9.49 12.90
CA SER A 210 29.02 10.33 12.24
C SER A 210 29.13 10.24 10.72
N ALA A 211 28.00 10.30 10.03
CA ALA A 211 27.96 10.31 8.57
C ALA A 211 26.66 10.91 8.03
N ARG A 212 26.66 11.29 6.75
CA ARG A 212 25.43 11.49 5.96
C ARG A 212 25.12 10.22 5.17
N LEU A 213 23.91 9.73 5.33
CA LEU A 213 23.32 8.66 4.53
C LEU A 213 22.55 9.29 3.36
N LEU A 214 22.77 8.75 2.17
CA LEU A 214 22.03 9.07 0.95
C LEU A 214 21.42 7.77 0.45
N TRP A 215 20.08 7.68 0.49
CA TRP A 215 19.36 6.50 0.04
C TRP A 215 19.08 6.60 -1.47
N PRO A 216 19.14 5.47 -2.20
CA PRO A 216 18.76 5.44 -3.60
C PRO A 216 17.27 5.75 -3.74
N ASN A 217 16.92 6.62 -4.68
CA ASN A 217 15.54 6.87 -5.04
C ASN A 217 15.17 5.98 -6.25
N PRO A 218 14.24 5.02 -6.12
CA PRO A 218 13.83 4.16 -7.22
C PRO A 218 12.92 4.87 -8.25
N ALA A 219 12.38 6.05 -7.91
CA ALA A 219 11.56 6.85 -8.81
C ALA A 219 12.28 8.18 -9.11
N ASP A 220 12.21 8.69 -10.33
CA ASP A 220 12.76 9.98 -10.81
C ASP A 220 12.25 11.26 -10.07
N THR A 221 11.88 11.15 -8.80
CA THR A 221 11.57 12.28 -7.92
C THR A 221 12.88 12.91 -7.43
N ALA A 222 13.01 14.21 -7.62
CA ALA A 222 14.28 14.94 -7.56
C ALA A 222 15.00 14.99 -6.19
N GLU A 223 14.47 14.34 -5.15
CA GLU A 223 15.01 14.41 -3.80
C GLU A 223 15.34 13.00 -3.28
N ALA A 224 16.63 12.62 -3.36
CA ALA A 224 17.13 11.47 -2.63
C ALA A 224 16.97 11.71 -1.13
N LEU A 225 16.40 10.75 -0.40
CA LEU A 225 16.33 10.83 1.06
C LEU A 225 17.76 11.00 1.58
N SER A 226 17.96 12.00 2.43
CA SER A 226 19.25 12.24 3.09
C SER A 226 19.06 12.33 4.59
N GLY A 227 20.02 11.79 5.34
CA GLY A 227 19.92 11.73 6.79
C GLY A 227 21.28 11.78 7.48
N ALA A 228 21.32 12.39 8.66
CA ALA A 228 22.51 12.43 9.50
C ALA A 228 22.46 11.27 10.50
N LEU A 229 23.45 10.39 10.43
CA LEU A 229 23.68 9.30 11.39
C LEU A 229 24.74 9.71 12.40
N ARG A 230 24.49 9.43 13.68
CA ARG A 230 25.46 9.56 14.77
C ARG A 230 25.39 8.33 15.67
N ILE A 231 26.55 7.80 16.02
CA ILE A 231 26.73 6.69 16.96
C ILE A 231 27.70 7.16 18.05
N ARG A 232 27.42 6.85 19.32
CA ARG A 232 28.34 7.06 20.43
C ARG A 232 28.45 5.81 21.28
N ASP A 233 29.66 5.58 21.79
CA ASP A 233 29.99 4.52 22.73
C ASP A 233 29.43 3.16 22.30
N ALA A 234 29.92 2.66 21.16
CA ALA A 234 29.64 1.32 20.69
C ALA A 234 30.83 0.39 20.94
N GLU A 235 30.54 -0.88 21.21
CA GLU A 235 31.52 -1.93 21.42
C GLU A 235 31.10 -3.15 20.61
N TRP A 236 32.05 -3.76 19.91
CA TRP A 236 31.81 -5.03 19.26
C TRP A 236 32.77 -6.10 19.79
N SER A 237 32.25 -7.30 19.95
CA SER A 237 33.01 -8.47 20.36
C SER A 237 32.44 -9.70 19.67
N GLY A 238 33.11 -10.17 18.63
CA GLY A 238 32.63 -11.22 17.75
C GLY A 238 31.31 -10.82 17.11
N ARG A 239 30.24 -11.55 17.43
CA ARG A 239 28.88 -11.32 16.89
C ARG A 239 28.02 -10.42 17.79
N ARG A 240 28.55 -9.94 18.91
CA ARG A 240 27.86 -9.02 19.83
C ARG A 240 28.21 -7.59 19.50
N ILE A 241 27.19 -6.74 19.34
CA ILE A 241 27.31 -5.29 19.18
C ILE A 241 26.53 -4.64 20.31
N ALA A 242 27.20 -3.90 21.18
CA ALA A 242 26.57 -3.02 22.16
C ALA A 242 26.72 -1.57 21.70
N LEU A 243 25.69 -0.76 21.85
CA LEU A 243 25.71 0.66 21.52
C LEU A 243 24.92 1.45 22.56
N ASP A 244 25.50 2.53 23.06
CA ASP A 244 24.83 3.41 24.01
C ASP A 244 23.86 4.36 23.30
N THR A 245 24.33 5.02 22.24
CA THR A 245 23.52 5.99 21.51
C THR A 245 23.62 5.78 20.00
N LEU A 246 22.48 5.58 19.37
CA LEU A 246 22.22 5.72 17.95
C LEU A 246 21.29 6.92 17.75
N ALA A 247 21.62 7.83 16.84
CA ALA A 247 20.73 8.91 16.44
C ALA A 247 20.74 9.06 14.92
N LEU A 248 19.56 9.00 14.32
CA LEU A 248 19.33 9.20 12.90
C LEU A 248 18.31 10.33 12.71
N GLN A 249 18.66 11.32 11.92
CA GLN A 249 17.77 12.42 11.55
C GLN A 249 17.63 12.47 10.04
N ALA A 250 16.42 12.28 9.52
CA ALA A 250 16.11 12.35 8.10
C ALA A 250 14.85 13.21 7.92
N GLY A 251 14.94 14.33 7.19
CA GLY A 251 13.84 15.29 7.11
C GLY A 251 13.41 15.80 8.50
N SER A 252 12.12 15.62 8.81
CA SER A 252 11.54 15.95 10.13
C SER A 252 11.58 14.77 11.10
N THR A 253 11.88 13.57 10.61
CA THR A 253 11.98 12.34 11.39
C THR A 253 13.25 12.28 12.24
N ARG A 254 13.08 11.93 13.52
CA ARG A 254 14.18 11.73 14.49
C ARG A 254 14.06 10.35 15.12
N ILE A 255 15.03 9.49 14.86
CA ILE A 255 15.12 8.13 15.41
C ILE A 255 16.31 8.07 16.36
N GLY A 256 16.07 7.62 17.59
CA GLY A 256 17.09 7.30 18.59
C GLY A 256 17.10 5.80 18.89
N GLY A 257 18.23 5.25 19.31
CA GLY A 257 18.31 3.86 19.71
C GLY A 257 19.47 3.57 20.67
N SER A 258 19.34 2.47 21.42
CA SER A 258 20.35 2.01 22.37
C SER A 258 20.18 0.53 22.65
N GLY A 259 21.25 -0.17 23.01
CA GLY A 259 21.19 -1.53 23.51
C GLY A 259 22.24 -2.46 22.95
N THR A 260 22.01 -3.76 23.08
CA THR A 260 22.89 -4.83 22.63
C THR A 260 22.17 -5.73 21.63
N VAL A 261 22.81 -6.01 20.50
CA VAL A 261 22.37 -6.98 19.50
C VAL A 261 23.40 -8.10 19.42
N VAL A 262 22.94 -9.35 19.43
CA VAL A 262 23.78 -10.51 19.16
C VAL A 262 23.37 -11.09 17.80
N LEU A 263 24.28 -11.02 16.84
CA LEU A 263 24.07 -11.42 15.46
C LEU A 263 24.21 -12.94 15.29
N ASP A 264 23.72 -13.78 16.20
CA ASP A 264 23.85 -15.24 16.12
C ASP A 264 22.49 -15.91 16.37
N ALA A 265 22.05 -16.76 15.44
CA ALA A 265 20.73 -17.37 15.47
C ALA A 265 20.58 -18.41 16.60
N ASP A 266 21.70 -18.98 17.06
CA ASP A 266 21.74 -20.01 18.11
C ASP A 266 22.20 -19.44 19.47
N SER A 267 22.39 -18.12 19.56
CA SER A 267 22.90 -17.47 20.77
C SER A 267 21.86 -17.44 21.89
N THR A 268 22.26 -17.90 23.07
CA THR A 268 21.52 -17.74 24.33
C THR A 268 21.78 -16.40 25.04
N LEU A 269 22.60 -15.53 24.46
CA LEU A 269 22.93 -14.23 25.03
C LEU A 269 21.76 -13.25 24.87
N PRO A 270 21.50 -12.39 25.88
CA PRO A 270 20.39 -11.46 25.84
C PRO A 270 20.65 -10.37 24.79
N THR A 271 19.89 -10.40 23.70
CA THR A 271 19.65 -9.22 22.85
C THR A 271 18.75 -8.26 23.65
N ALA A 272 19.03 -6.98 23.66
CA ALA A 272 18.18 -5.99 24.33
C ALA A 272 18.37 -4.68 23.61
N PHE A 273 17.49 -4.34 22.68
CA PHE A 273 17.62 -3.17 21.83
C PHE A 273 16.34 -2.35 21.86
N ARG A 274 16.47 -1.03 21.99
CA ARG A 274 15.35 -0.10 21.96
C ARG A 274 15.57 0.92 20.86
N LEU A 275 14.52 1.20 20.11
CA LEU A 275 14.40 2.25 19.12
C LEU A 275 13.23 3.16 19.50
N ARG A 276 13.40 4.47 19.36
CA ARG A 276 12.36 5.48 19.54
C ARG A 276 12.41 6.45 18.38
N ALA A 277 11.30 6.67 17.71
CA ALA A 277 11.14 7.73 16.73
C ALA A 277 10.16 8.79 17.27
N ASP A 278 10.59 10.05 17.33
CA ASP A 278 9.81 11.14 17.93
C ASP A 278 10.22 12.51 17.35
N PRO A 279 9.49 13.04 16.33
CA PRO A 279 8.45 12.35 15.58
C PRO A 279 9.02 11.39 14.52
N LEU A 280 8.22 10.42 14.09
CA LEU A 280 8.30 9.72 12.81
C LEU A 280 7.29 10.37 11.86
N VAL A 281 7.75 11.09 10.84
CA VAL A 281 6.87 11.72 9.85
C VAL A 281 6.75 10.78 8.66
N PHE A 282 5.55 10.24 8.41
CA PHE A 282 5.35 9.22 7.36
C PHE A 282 5.67 9.77 5.96
N ALA A 283 5.43 11.07 5.72
CA ALA A 283 5.81 11.71 4.46
C ALA A 283 7.30 11.60 4.12
N ASP A 284 8.19 11.55 5.13
CA ASP A 284 9.64 11.35 4.92
C ASP A 284 9.96 9.93 4.43
N LEU A 285 9.05 8.97 4.59
CA LEU A 285 9.21 7.57 4.17
C LEU A 285 8.82 7.34 2.71
N ARG A 286 8.18 8.29 2.03
CA ARG A 286 7.72 8.16 0.63
C ARG A 286 8.75 7.61 -0.36
N PRO A 287 10.06 7.96 -0.28
CA PRO A 287 11.07 7.40 -1.18
C PRO A 287 11.23 5.88 -1.08
N VAL A 288 10.85 5.28 0.05
CA VAL A 288 10.93 3.83 0.33
C VAL A 288 9.54 3.20 0.42
N PHE A 289 8.54 3.95 0.86
CA PHE A 289 7.15 3.55 0.99
C PHE A 289 6.24 4.59 0.31
N PRO A 290 6.03 4.49 -1.02
CA PRO A 290 5.32 5.51 -1.78
C PRO A 290 3.90 5.82 -1.27
N ALA A 291 3.23 4.83 -0.69
CA ALA A 291 1.91 4.96 -0.11
C ALA A 291 1.88 5.66 1.26
N ALA A 292 3.01 6.20 1.74
CA ALA A 292 3.07 6.83 3.05
C ALA A 292 2.17 8.08 3.15
N GLY A 293 1.34 8.08 4.20
CA GLY A 293 0.40 9.12 4.55
C GLY A 293 1.06 10.42 5.02
N PRO A 294 0.26 11.48 5.21
CA PRO A 294 0.76 12.80 5.64
C PRO A 294 1.00 12.89 7.16
N GLY A 295 0.64 11.87 7.93
CA GLY A 295 0.67 11.93 9.40
C GLY A 295 2.08 11.88 10.00
N ALA A 296 2.12 12.05 11.31
CA ALA A 296 3.31 11.84 12.13
C ALA A 296 2.95 11.01 13.38
N ALA A 297 3.93 10.28 13.92
CA ALA A 297 3.74 9.41 15.06
C ALA A 297 4.93 9.45 16.03
N THR A 298 4.67 9.15 17.30
CA THR A 298 5.73 8.66 18.20
C THR A 298 5.75 7.14 18.12
N VAL A 299 6.90 6.56 17.77
CA VAL A 299 7.07 5.10 17.68
C VAL A 299 8.12 4.65 18.68
N GLN A 300 7.87 3.57 19.39
CA GLN A 300 8.84 2.90 20.25
C GLN A 300 8.85 1.42 19.90
N ILE A 301 10.03 0.83 19.77
CA ILE A 301 10.23 -0.59 19.49
C ILE A 301 11.30 -1.10 20.45
N GLY A 302 10.96 -2.06 21.28
CA GLY A 302 11.86 -2.83 22.12
C GLY A 302 11.98 -4.25 21.59
N VAL A 303 13.19 -4.79 21.56
CA VAL A 303 13.46 -6.19 21.27
C VAL A 303 14.30 -6.74 22.41
N ASN A 304 13.86 -7.83 23.03
CA ASN A 304 14.52 -8.45 24.17
C ASN A 304 14.69 -9.96 23.97
N GLY A 305 15.88 -10.49 24.21
CA GLY A 305 16.18 -11.90 24.24
C GLY A 305 15.62 -12.52 25.51
N VAL A 306 14.88 -13.60 25.34
CA VAL A 306 14.26 -14.39 26.38
C VAL A 306 15.08 -15.69 26.56
N PRO A 307 15.22 -16.22 27.78
CA PRO A 307 15.91 -17.49 28.02
C PRO A 307 15.40 -18.60 27.09
N GLY A 308 16.31 -19.33 26.44
CA GLY A 308 15.98 -20.39 25.47
C GLY A 308 16.06 -19.98 24.00
N GLY A 309 16.54 -18.76 23.69
CA GLY A 309 16.78 -18.31 22.31
C GLY A 309 15.57 -17.65 21.64
N ALA A 310 14.51 -17.36 22.39
CA ALA A 310 13.37 -16.58 21.90
C ALA A 310 13.64 -15.07 21.96
N LEU A 311 13.02 -14.30 21.08
CA LEU A 311 12.98 -12.85 21.07
C LEU A 311 11.56 -12.38 21.44
N GLY A 312 11.46 -11.50 22.42
CA GLY A 312 10.31 -10.66 22.65
C GLY A 312 10.40 -9.37 21.82
N LEU A 313 9.25 -8.86 21.44
CA LEU A 313 9.06 -7.59 20.76
C LEU A 313 7.98 -6.82 21.50
N ASP A 314 8.26 -5.57 21.84
CA ASP A 314 7.29 -4.63 22.40
C ASP A 314 7.30 -3.38 21.51
N ALA A 315 6.19 -3.05 20.88
CA ALA A 315 6.07 -1.89 20.00
C ALA A 315 4.88 -1.04 20.38
N SER A 316 5.05 0.27 20.34
CA SER A 316 3.97 1.24 20.51
C SER A 316 4.06 2.34 19.46
N LEU A 317 2.92 2.73 18.92
CA LEU A 317 2.77 3.82 17.98
C LEU A 317 1.64 4.73 18.48
N GLU A 318 1.90 6.02 18.55
CA GLU A 318 0.91 7.05 18.90
C GLU A 318 0.89 8.10 17.79
N LEU A 319 -0.24 8.21 17.09
CA LEU A 319 -0.41 9.20 16.03
C LEU A 319 -0.61 10.60 16.64
N ALA A 320 0.05 11.59 16.03
CA ALA A 320 -0.13 12.99 16.40
C ALA A 320 -1.57 13.45 16.15
N GLU A 321 -1.94 14.58 16.78
CA GLU A 321 -3.24 15.25 16.58
C GLU A 321 -4.47 14.38 16.94
N GLY A 322 -4.28 13.40 17.83
CA GLY A 322 -5.39 12.54 18.27
C GLY A 322 -5.77 11.45 17.27
N GLY A 323 -4.88 11.08 16.34
CA GLY A 323 -5.11 10.02 15.37
C GLY A 323 -5.10 8.59 15.93
N GLY A 324 -5.04 8.41 17.26
CA GLY A 324 -5.10 7.11 17.93
C GLY A 324 -3.76 6.43 18.23
N THR A 325 -3.84 5.23 18.81
CA THR A 325 -2.68 4.46 19.29
C THR A 325 -2.73 3.01 18.83
N LEU A 326 -1.56 2.40 18.66
CA LEU A 326 -1.38 0.98 18.42
C LEU A 326 -0.27 0.45 19.34
N THR A 327 -0.55 -0.64 20.05
CA THR A 327 0.46 -1.37 20.82
C THR A 327 0.52 -2.80 20.33
N ALA A 328 1.72 -3.34 20.13
CA ALA A 328 1.94 -4.70 19.69
C ALA A 328 3.01 -5.35 20.58
N GLU A 329 2.65 -6.48 21.18
CA GLU A 329 3.56 -7.34 21.92
C GLU A 329 3.70 -8.66 21.16
N GLY A 330 4.90 -9.20 21.10
CA GLY A 330 5.18 -10.42 20.38
C GLY A 330 6.29 -11.24 21.00
N ARG A 331 6.24 -12.55 20.79
CA ARG A 331 7.31 -13.49 21.14
C ARG A 331 7.54 -14.42 19.96
N TRP A 332 8.78 -14.54 19.54
CA TRP A 332 9.21 -15.41 18.46
C TRP A 332 10.40 -16.23 18.93
N GLY A 333 10.37 -17.55 18.77
CA GLY A 333 11.54 -18.36 19.07
C GLY A 333 11.31 -19.86 19.02
N PRO A 334 12.36 -20.66 19.22
CA PRO A 334 12.25 -22.10 19.14
C PRO A 334 11.36 -22.71 20.24
N SER A 335 10.60 -23.75 19.90
CA SER A 335 9.76 -24.51 20.81
C SER A 335 10.05 -26.01 20.76
N GLY A 336 10.93 -26.51 21.64
CA GLY A 336 11.12 -27.94 21.86
C GLY A 336 12.33 -28.57 21.14
N ARG A 337 12.42 -29.92 21.18
CA ARG A 337 13.61 -30.70 20.77
C ARG A 337 13.91 -30.67 19.26
N ASP A 338 12.91 -30.42 18.41
CA ASP A 338 13.04 -30.37 16.94
C ASP A 338 13.11 -28.92 16.40
N ASN A 339 13.16 -27.93 17.29
CA ASN A 339 13.31 -26.49 17.00
C ASN A 339 12.22 -25.81 16.12
N PRO A 340 10.91 -26.17 16.17
CA PRO A 340 9.89 -25.38 15.45
C PRO A 340 9.79 -23.96 16.02
N GLN A 341 9.47 -22.97 15.18
CA GLN A 341 9.34 -21.57 15.61
C GLN A 341 7.95 -21.34 16.20
N ARG A 342 7.87 -20.92 17.47
CA ARG A 342 6.65 -20.43 18.09
C ARG A 342 6.56 -18.91 17.89
N VAL A 343 5.39 -18.45 17.47
CA VAL A 343 5.04 -17.05 17.30
C VAL A 343 3.80 -16.77 18.12
N GLU A 344 3.92 -15.88 19.10
CA GLU A 344 2.80 -15.33 19.85
C GLU A 344 2.76 -13.82 19.62
N GLY A 345 1.57 -13.26 19.46
CA GLY A 345 1.41 -11.83 19.26
C GLY A 345 0.09 -11.35 19.82
N HIS A 346 0.10 -10.15 20.38
CA HIS A 346 -1.07 -9.43 20.85
C HIS A 346 -0.96 -7.98 20.38
N VAL A 347 -1.91 -7.54 19.56
CA VAL A 347 -2.00 -6.17 19.06
C VAL A 347 -3.28 -5.55 19.57
N VAL A 348 -3.18 -4.33 20.08
CA VAL A 348 -4.32 -3.51 20.48
C VAL A 348 -4.26 -2.21 19.70
N VAL A 349 -5.40 -1.81 19.16
CA VAL A 349 -5.60 -0.59 18.38
C VAL A 349 -6.71 0.20 19.06
N ALA A 350 -6.49 1.50 19.28
CA ALA A 350 -7.48 2.38 19.90
C ALA A 350 -7.56 3.71 19.13
N GLY A 351 -8.72 3.97 18.52
CA GLY A 351 -9.05 5.18 17.78
C GLY A 351 -8.10 5.48 16.63
N LEU A 352 -7.44 4.47 16.05
CA LEU A 352 -6.41 4.67 15.04
C LEU A 352 -7.05 5.14 13.73
N ASP A 353 -6.46 6.15 13.10
CA ASP A 353 -6.81 6.62 11.75
C ASP A 353 -5.75 6.14 10.74
N PRO A 354 -6.00 5.01 10.03
CA PRO A 354 -5.08 4.47 9.04
C PRO A 354 -4.74 5.42 7.89
N GLN A 355 -5.64 6.36 7.54
CA GLN A 355 -5.44 7.31 6.44
C GLN A 355 -4.29 8.30 6.73
N ARG A 356 -3.90 8.44 8.00
CA ARG A 356 -2.71 9.22 8.41
C ARG A 356 -1.40 8.47 8.18
N ILE A 357 -1.42 7.14 8.17
CA ILE A 357 -0.24 6.28 7.98
C ILE A 357 -0.07 5.94 6.50
N VAL A 358 -1.17 5.64 5.81
CA VAL A 358 -1.22 5.27 4.40
C VAL A 358 -2.12 6.27 3.69
N ALA A 359 -1.64 6.86 2.59
CA ALA A 359 -2.38 7.83 1.79
C ALA A 359 -3.46 7.14 0.92
N ASP A 360 -4.36 6.40 1.56
CA ASP A 360 -5.47 5.68 0.93
C ASP A 360 -6.78 6.03 1.63
N THR A 361 -7.63 6.79 0.92
CA THR A 361 -8.95 7.23 1.39
C THR A 361 -10.00 6.13 1.41
N ALA A 362 -9.71 4.95 0.81
CA ALA A 362 -10.58 3.79 0.91
C ALA A 362 -10.47 3.09 2.28
N LEU A 363 -9.42 3.39 3.05
CA LEU A 363 -9.26 2.88 4.41
C LEU A 363 -10.30 3.52 5.36
N PRO A 364 -10.67 2.83 6.45
CA PRO A 364 -11.57 3.41 7.44
C PRO A 364 -10.96 4.64 8.11
N SER A 365 -11.82 5.54 8.56
CA SER A 365 -11.41 6.75 9.30
C SER A 365 -11.07 6.49 10.76
N ARG A 366 -11.54 5.36 11.31
CA ARG A 366 -11.30 4.94 12.69
C ARG A 366 -11.20 3.42 12.77
N LEU A 367 -10.25 2.92 13.54
CA LEU A 367 -10.06 1.50 13.84
C LEU A 367 -9.80 1.33 15.34
N ASP A 368 -10.62 0.50 15.97
CA ASP A 368 -10.49 0.07 17.36
C ASP A 368 -10.49 -1.46 17.37
N GLY A 369 -9.71 -2.10 18.23
CA GLY A 369 -9.78 -3.56 18.35
C GLY A 369 -8.52 -4.26 18.82
N THR A 370 -8.56 -5.59 18.73
CA THR A 370 -7.49 -6.47 19.17
C THR A 370 -7.24 -7.60 18.17
N LEU A 371 -5.98 -8.00 18.05
CA LEU A 371 -5.55 -9.18 17.31
C LEU A 371 -4.66 -10.03 18.20
N GLU A 372 -5.03 -11.29 18.39
CA GLU A 372 -4.20 -12.30 19.02
C GLU A 372 -3.78 -13.35 18.00
N VAL A 373 -2.50 -13.72 18.01
CA VAL A 373 -1.96 -14.81 17.20
C VAL A 373 -1.13 -15.75 18.05
N ARG A 374 -1.30 -17.06 17.88
CA ARG A 374 -0.51 -18.10 18.53
C ARG A 374 -0.27 -19.22 17.53
N PHE A 375 0.92 -19.25 16.95
CA PHE A 375 1.34 -20.25 15.97
C PHE A 375 2.63 -20.95 16.38
N THR A 376 2.83 -22.16 15.88
CA THR A 376 4.04 -22.97 16.02
C THR A 376 4.31 -23.65 14.69
N GLY A 377 5.54 -23.64 14.21
CA GLY A 377 5.90 -24.31 12.95
C GLY A 377 7.29 -23.91 12.46
N SER A 378 7.92 -24.73 11.64
CA SER A 378 9.22 -24.39 11.02
C SER A 378 9.07 -23.50 9.79
N ASP A 379 7.89 -23.54 9.15
CA ASP A 379 7.56 -22.90 7.89
C ASP A 379 6.03 -22.87 7.70
N ARG A 380 5.56 -22.24 6.63
CA ARG A 380 4.12 -22.11 6.30
C ARG A 380 3.41 -23.46 6.13
N SER A 381 4.12 -24.50 5.69
CA SER A 381 3.55 -25.83 5.45
C SER A 381 3.41 -26.70 6.70
N ARG A 382 4.09 -26.32 7.78
CA ARG A 382 4.04 -26.98 9.08
C ARG A 382 3.52 -26.05 10.18
N LEU A 383 2.73 -25.06 9.79
CA LEU A 383 2.18 -24.07 10.72
C LEU A 383 0.94 -24.66 11.41
N ASP A 384 0.99 -24.68 12.74
CA ASP A 384 -0.09 -25.09 13.63
C ASP A 384 -0.43 -23.94 14.57
N GLY A 385 -1.71 -23.62 14.78
CA GLY A 385 -2.09 -22.57 15.73
C GLY A 385 -3.43 -21.93 15.47
N GLN A 386 -3.62 -20.74 16.05
CA GLN A 386 -4.85 -19.97 15.92
C GLN A 386 -4.59 -18.47 15.92
N ALA A 387 -5.49 -17.74 15.27
CA ALA A 387 -5.56 -16.29 15.30
C ALA A 387 -6.99 -15.84 15.59
N THR A 388 -7.16 -14.81 16.39
CA THR A 388 -8.45 -14.19 16.67
C THR A 388 -8.31 -12.68 16.57
N ALA A 389 -9.21 -12.04 15.82
CA ALA A 389 -9.22 -10.61 15.63
C ALA A 389 -10.64 -10.09 15.89
N VAL A 390 -10.74 -9.00 16.63
CA VAL A 390 -12.00 -8.31 16.92
C VAL A 390 -11.76 -6.83 16.68
N PHE A 391 -12.49 -6.23 15.76
CA PHE A 391 -12.32 -4.83 15.38
C PHE A 391 -13.66 -4.11 15.26
N ASP A 392 -13.69 -2.86 15.72
CA ASP A 392 -14.71 -1.88 15.41
C ASP A 392 -14.13 -0.89 14.40
N VAL A 393 -14.76 -0.81 13.24
CA VAL A 393 -14.29 -0.07 12.07
C VAL A 393 -15.27 1.06 11.79
N GLY A 394 -14.79 2.30 11.84
CA GLY A 394 -15.62 3.50 11.67
C GLY A 394 -15.38 4.24 10.36
N GLY A 395 -16.47 4.75 9.79
CA GLY A 395 -16.44 5.59 8.60
C GLY A 395 -16.18 4.83 7.30
N LEU A 396 -16.60 3.56 7.21
CA LEU A 396 -16.65 2.87 5.92
C LEU A 396 -17.79 3.47 5.07
N PRO A 397 -17.51 3.90 3.82
CA PRO A 397 -18.54 4.39 2.92
C PRO A 397 -19.65 3.33 2.73
N ALA A 398 -20.91 3.77 2.73
CA ALA A 398 -22.13 2.96 2.53
C ALA A 398 -22.53 1.94 3.62
N VAL A 399 -21.65 1.58 4.55
CA VAL A 399 -21.95 0.56 5.60
C VAL A 399 -21.84 1.12 7.03
N GLY A 400 -21.15 2.26 7.21
CA GLY A 400 -21.06 2.94 8.51
C GLY A 400 -20.15 2.23 9.51
N ASP A 401 -20.47 2.34 10.81
CA ASP A 401 -19.73 1.68 11.89
C ASP A 401 -19.94 0.15 11.82
N THR A 402 -18.83 -0.60 11.78
CA THR A 402 -18.82 -2.03 11.47
C THR A 402 -17.98 -2.80 12.48
N HIS A 403 -18.60 -3.74 13.18
CA HIS A 403 -17.94 -4.73 14.03
C HIS A 403 -17.51 -5.95 13.21
N VAL A 404 -16.27 -6.39 13.37
CA VAL A 404 -15.66 -7.52 12.66
C VAL A 404 -15.05 -8.48 13.67
N GLU A 405 -15.53 -9.73 13.68
CA GLU A 405 -14.92 -10.84 14.41
C GLU A 405 -14.34 -11.84 13.39
N LEU A 406 -13.07 -12.18 13.55
CA LEU A 406 -12.35 -13.15 12.73
C LEU A 406 -11.70 -14.18 13.64
N ALA A 407 -11.93 -15.47 13.39
CA ALA A 407 -11.23 -16.56 14.07
C ALA A 407 -10.66 -17.52 13.04
N ALA A 408 -9.37 -17.83 13.15
CA ALA A 408 -8.70 -18.79 12.27
C ALA A 408 -8.01 -19.85 13.11
N ARG A 409 -8.07 -21.11 12.66
CA ARG A 409 -7.34 -22.24 13.24
C ARG A 409 -6.61 -22.96 12.13
N VAL A 410 -5.30 -23.16 12.26
CA VAL A 410 -4.44 -23.76 11.24
C VAL A 410 -3.79 -25.02 11.81
N THR A 411 -3.75 -26.08 11.00
CA THR A 411 -3.07 -27.35 11.27
C THR A 411 -2.29 -27.75 10.01
N ALA A 412 -0.98 -27.93 10.12
CA ALA A 412 -0.06 -28.28 9.03
C ALA A 412 -0.25 -27.40 7.78
N GLY A 413 -0.34 -26.08 8.00
CA GLY A 413 -0.53 -25.09 6.93
C GLY A 413 -1.92 -25.05 6.30
N GLN A 414 -2.85 -25.92 6.71
CA GLN A 414 -4.25 -25.86 6.31
C GLN A 414 -5.09 -25.30 7.45
N GLY A 415 -5.94 -24.32 7.19
CA GLY A 415 -6.74 -23.68 8.23
C GLY A 415 -8.22 -23.60 7.90
N THR A 416 -9.01 -23.41 8.96
CA THR A 416 -10.40 -22.99 8.91
C THR A 416 -10.50 -21.55 9.38
N VAL A 417 -11.37 -20.76 8.76
CA VAL A 417 -11.60 -19.35 9.09
C VAL A 417 -13.09 -19.14 9.33
N GLU A 418 -13.44 -18.49 10.43
CA GLU A 418 -14.78 -18.01 10.73
C GLU A 418 -14.74 -16.47 10.69
N LEU A 419 -15.72 -15.87 10.01
CA LEU A 419 -15.87 -14.44 9.87
C LEU A 419 -17.29 -14.04 10.23
N ASP A 420 -17.44 -13.06 11.11
CA ASP A 420 -18.70 -12.39 11.43
C ASP A 420 -18.50 -10.87 11.31
N VAL A 421 -19.31 -10.23 10.48
CA VAL A 421 -19.31 -8.77 10.29
C VAL A 421 -20.70 -8.25 10.56
N ARG A 422 -20.81 -7.22 11.40
CA ARG A 422 -22.07 -6.61 11.81
C ARG A 422 -21.95 -5.10 11.72
N SER A 423 -22.90 -4.48 11.05
CA SER A 423 -23.14 -3.03 11.09
C SER A 423 -24.65 -2.81 11.21
N ASP A 424 -25.09 -1.56 11.14
CA ASP A 424 -26.51 -1.21 11.14
C ASP A 424 -27.25 -1.86 9.97
N ASP A 425 -26.65 -1.81 8.77
CA ASP A 425 -27.28 -2.26 7.53
C ASP A 425 -26.73 -3.58 6.98
N LEU A 426 -25.56 -4.04 7.42
CA LEU A 426 -24.90 -5.26 6.94
C LEU A 426 -24.72 -6.30 8.06
N ARG A 427 -25.10 -7.54 7.76
CA ARG A 427 -24.65 -8.74 8.48
C ARG A 427 -24.04 -9.72 7.50
N LEU A 428 -22.80 -10.10 7.75
CA LEU A 428 -22.06 -11.12 7.02
C LEU A 428 -21.61 -12.17 8.04
N ALA A 429 -21.88 -13.45 7.78
CA ALA A 429 -21.33 -14.50 8.64
C ALA A 429 -21.08 -15.75 7.82
N GLY A 430 -19.94 -16.40 8.03
CA GLY A 430 -19.59 -17.61 7.31
C GLY A 430 -18.29 -18.24 7.75
N ASP A 431 -18.05 -19.42 7.22
CA ASP A 431 -16.89 -20.24 7.48
C ASP A 431 -16.14 -20.55 6.18
N GLY A 432 -14.86 -20.83 6.30
CA GLY A 432 -13.99 -21.02 5.15
C GLY A 432 -12.78 -21.87 5.48
N SER A 433 -12.00 -22.16 4.45
CA SER A 433 -10.72 -22.82 4.53
C SER A 433 -9.63 -22.01 3.85
N VAL A 434 -8.40 -22.16 4.34
CA VAL A 434 -7.21 -21.53 3.77
C VAL A 434 -6.09 -22.56 3.68
N ASP A 435 -5.36 -22.57 2.57
CA ASP A 435 -4.15 -23.35 2.38
C ASP A 435 -2.96 -22.41 2.25
N LEU A 436 -2.11 -22.39 3.28
CA LEU A 436 -0.94 -21.52 3.36
C LEU A 436 0.31 -22.14 2.72
N ARG A 437 0.26 -23.41 2.28
CA ARG A 437 1.40 -24.15 1.72
C ARG A 437 1.92 -23.58 0.40
N PRO A 438 1.07 -23.15 -0.55
CA PRO A 438 1.55 -22.47 -1.75
C PRO A 438 2.08 -21.07 -1.42
N GLU A 439 2.95 -20.50 -2.26
CA GLU A 439 3.48 -19.15 -2.05
C GLU A 439 2.36 -18.10 -1.94
N ARG A 440 1.38 -18.18 -2.83
CA ARG A 440 0.11 -17.44 -2.75
C ARG A 440 -0.95 -18.33 -2.09
N PRO A 441 -1.46 -17.99 -0.90
CA PRO A 441 -2.46 -18.80 -0.21
C PRO A 441 -3.70 -19.02 -1.06
N ASP A 442 -4.21 -20.24 -1.10
CA ASP A 442 -5.53 -20.54 -1.66
C ASP A 442 -6.56 -20.46 -0.53
N TYR A 443 -7.74 -19.90 -0.80
CA TYR A 443 -8.80 -19.84 0.19
C TYR A 443 -10.17 -20.00 -0.43
N ARG A 444 -11.09 -20.49 0.40
CA ARG A 444 -12.50 -20.62 0.10
C ARG A 444 -13.27 -20.16 1.34
N TRP A 445 -14.33 -19.40 1.15
CA TRP A 445 -15.22 -18.98 2.21
C TRP A 445 -16.66 -19.08 1.70
N ASP A 446 -17.54 -19.63 2.52
CA ASP A 446 -18.95 -19.77 2.24
C ASP A 446 -19.73 -19.14 3.40
N GLY A 447 -20.69 -18.27 3.08
CA GLY A 447 -21.41 -17.56 4.13
C GLY A 447 -22.74 -16.98 3.70
N ARG A 448 -23.36 -16.27 4.64
CA ARG A 448 -24.63 -15.59 4.46
C ARG A 448 -24.43 -14.09 4.55
N VAL A 449 -25.16 -13.39 3.73
CA VAL A 449 -25.23 -11.93 3.74
C VAL A 449 -26.66 -11.50 4.00
N ARG A 450 -26.82 -10.45 4.79
CA ARG A 450 -28.02 -9.65 4.87
C ARG A 450 -27.61 -8.19 4.79
N PHE A 451 -28.11 -7.48 3.82
CA PHE A 451 -27.85 -6.07 3.62
C PHE A 451 -29.20 -5.35 3.50
N ALA A 452 -29.48 -4.38 4.35
CA ALA A 452 -30.77 -3.72 4.44
C ALA A 452 -30.63 -2.20 4.65
N PRO A 453 -29.94 -1.48 3.74
CA PRO A 453 -29.85 -0.03 3.80
C PRO A 453 -31.24 0.61 3.82
N PRO A 454 -31.39 1.77 4.48
CA PRO A 454 -32.62 2.56 4.41
C PRO A 454 -33.02 2.82 2.95
N GLU A 455 -34.31 2.67 2.64
CA GLU A 455 -34.95 3.16 1.41
C GLU A 455 -34.51 2.56 0.07
N LEU A 456 -33.44 1.74 0.03
CA LEU A 456 -32.91 1.13 -1.20
C LEU A 456 -33.43 -0.29 -1.42
N ALA A 457 -32.96 -1.24 -0.62
CA ALA A 457 -33.31 -2.65 -0.77
C ALA A 457 -33.00 -3.45 0.48
N ARG A 458 -33.75 -4.53 0.72
CA ARG A 458 -33.40 -5.59 1.66
C ARG A 458 -32.95 -6.82 0.91
N VAL A 459 -31.65 -7.07 0.96
CA VAL A 459 -30.97 -8.20 0.33
C VAL A 459 -30.61 -9.23 1.39
N ALA A 460 -30.94 -10.49 1.16
CA ALA A 460 -30.49 -11.61 1.98
C ALA A 460 -30.14 -12.79 1.09
N GLY A 461 -29.05 -13.49 1.40
CA GLY A 461 -28.59 -14.58 0.56
C GLY A 461 -27.40 -15.35 1.10
N ARG A 462 -26.87 -16.19 0.22
CA ARG A 462 -25.62 -16.91 0.39
C ARG A 462 -24.58 -16.41 -0.58
N MET A 463 -23.33 -16.49 -0.17
CA MET A 463 -22.18 -16.13 -0.99
C MET A 463 -21.06 -17.13 -0.78
N SER A 464 -20.31 -17.36 -1.84
CA SER A 464 -19.11 -18.16 -1.87
C SER A 464 -18.01 -17.29 -2.45
N VAL A 465 -16.86 -17.27 -1.78
CA VAL A 465 -15.67 -16.56 -2.23
C VAL A 465 -14.56 -17.59 -2.35
N VAL A 466 -13.92 -17.65 -3.50
CA VAL A 466 -12.74 -18.47 -3.73
C VAL A 466 -11.63 -17.56 -4.21
N GLY A 467 -10.42 -17.71 -3.69
CA GLY A 467 -9.32 -16.88 -4.14
C GLY A 467 -7.96 -17.52 -3.97
N GLN A 468 -6.99 -16.88 -4.62
CA GLN A 468 -5.58 -17.22 -4.58
C GLN A 468 -4.76 -15.93 -4.44
N GLY A 469 -4.02 -15.82 -3.33
CA GLY A 469 -3.34 -14.58 -2.95
C GLY A 469 -4.31 -13.47 -2.53
N VAL A 470 -3.79 -12.31 -2.14
CA VAL A 470 -4.62 -11.20 -1.65
C VAL A 470 -4.68 -10.09 -2.71
N PRO A 471 -5.88 -9.55 -3.05
CA PRO A 471 -6.00 -8.36 -3.89
C PRO A 471 -5.14 -7.21 -3.38
N PRO A 472 -4.59 -6.35 -4.26
CA PRO A 472 -4.79 -6.31 -5.72
C PRO A 472 -4.02 -7.37 -6.52
N SER A 473 -3.02 -8.02 -5.90
CA SER A 473 -2.09 -8.97 -6.56
C SER A 473 -2.61 -10.41 -6.73
N GLY A 474 -3.76 -10.71 -6.13
CA GLY A 474 -4.39 -12.03 -6.14
C GLY A 474 -5.55 -12.13 -7.13
N ARG A 475 -6.13 -13.33 -7.20
CA ARG A 475 -7.38 -13.59 -7.92
C ARG A 475 -8.49 -13.94 -6.92
N VAL A 476 -9.66 -13.35 -7.11
CA VAL A 476 -10.84 -13.59 -6.27
C VAL A 476 -12.05 -13.82 -7.16
N GLU A 477 -12.80 -14.88 -6.89
CA GLU A 477 -14.09 -15.17 -7.50
C GLU A 477 -15.14 -15.16 -6.40
N LEU A 478 -16.21 -14.40 -6.61
CA LEU A 478 -17.36 -14.27 -5.74
C LEU A 478 -18.59 -14.76 -6.52
N ASP A 479 -19.30 -15.75 -5.98
CA ASP A 479 -20.63 -16.16 -6.43
C ASP A 479 -21.62 -15.92 -5.28
N ALA A 480 -22.58 -15.04 -5.50
CA ALA A 480 -23.65 -14.76 -4.55
C ALA A 480 -25.01 -15.12 -5.15
N ARG A 481 -25.84 -15.78 -4.34
CA ARG A 481 -27.24 -16.06 -4.61
C ARG A 481 -28.08 -15.42 -3.51
N LEU A 482 -28.91 -14.47 -3.90
CA LEU A 482 -29.73 -13.68 -2.99
C LEU A 482 -31.14 -14.29 -2.99
N ASP A 483 -31.50 -14.89 -1.85
CA ASP A 483 -32.75 -15.61 -1.62
C ASP A 483 -33.93 -14.65 -1.39
N THR A 484 -33.66 -13.39 -1.04
CA THR A 484 -34.66 -12.34 -0.88
C THR A 484 -34.02 -11.02 -1.25
N VAL A 485 -34.53 -10.39 -2.30
CA VAL A 485 -34.24 -8.98 -2.57
C VAL A 485 -35.59 -8.29 -2.58
N VAL A 486 -35.80 -7.39 -1.60
CA VAL A 486 -36.95 -6.50 -1.58
C VAL A 486 -36.45 -5.11 -1.94
N ALA A 487 -36.59 -4.71 -3.19
CA ALA A 487 -36.30 -3.36 -3.63
C ALA A 487 -37.62 -2.60 -3.71
N SER A 488 -37.79 -1.58 -2.88
CA SER A 488 -38.98 -0.71 -2.90
C SER A 488 -40.35 -1.44 -2.84
N GLY A 489 -40.40 -2.61 -2.22
CA GLY A 489 -41.62 -3.42 -2.06
C GLY A 489 -41.71 -4.65 -2.97
N THR A 490 -40.95 -4.70 -4.07
CA THR A 490 -40.93 -5.89 -4.96
C THR A 490 -40.00 -6.95 -4.45
N ARG A 491 -40.48 -8.19 -4.38
CA ARG A 491 -39.63 -9.35 -4.14
C ARG A 491 -39.04 -9.84 -5.48
N LEU A 492 -37.71 -9.94 -5.57
CA LEU A 492 -37.07 -10.66 -6.66
C LEU A 492 -37.10 -12.17 -6.38
N ASP A 493 -37.42 -12.96 -7.39
CA ASP A 493 -37.41 -14.44 -7.39
C ASP A 493 -36.03 -15.00 -7.69
N GLU A 494 -35.23 -14.28 -8.48
CA GLU A 494 -33.84 -14.62 -8.77
C GLU A 494 -32.95 -13.40 -8.55
N ALA A 495 -31.84 -13.58 -7.85
CA ALA A 495 -30.78 -12.60 -7.80
C ALA A 495 -29.43 -13.31 -7.65
N ARG A 496 -28.65 -13.31 -8.73
CA ARG A 496 -27.33 -13.94 -8.79
C ARG A 496 -26.28 -12.94 -9.23
N VAL A 497 -25.17 -12.92 -8.50
CA VAL A 497 -24.03 -12.05 -8.77
C VAL A 497 -22.79 -12.93 -8.87
N GLN A 498 -22.05 -12.81 -9.96
CA GLN A 498 -20.78 -13.48 -10.16
C GLN A 498 -19.75 -12.40 -10.44
N ILE A 499 -18.67 -12.34 -9.66
CA ILE A 499 -17.62 -11.33 -9.81
C ILE A 499 -16.27 -12.04 -9.77
N THR A 500 -15.39 -11.71 -10.71
CA THR A 500 -14.00 -12.10 -10.73
C THR A 500 -13.13 -10.86 -10.66
N ILE A 501 -12.20 -10.84 -9.72
CA ILE A 501 -11.17 -9.82 -9.57
C ILE A 501 -9.83 -10.47 -9.87
N GLU A 502 -9.08 -9.95 -10.84
CA GLU A 502 -7.77 -10.46 -11.24
C GLU A 502 -6.94 -9.30 -11.80
N GLU A 503 -5.69 -9.17 -11.33
CA GLU A 503 -4.75 -8.13 -11.79
C GLU A 503 -5.36 -6.72 -11.71
N GLU A 504 -5.91 -6.35 -10.54
CA GLU A 504 -6.58 -5.06 -10.29
C GLU A 504 -7.87 -4.81 -11.10
N THR A 505 -8.24 -5.71 -12.01
CA THR A 505 -9.46 -5.60 -12.82
C THR A 505 -10.60 -6.42 -12.25
N LEU A 506 -11.81 -5.88 -12.34
CA LEU A 506 -13.06 -6.55 -12.00
C LEU A 506 -13.80 -6.91 -13.29
N ARG A 507 -14.35 -8.12 -13.35
CA ARG A 507 -15.37 -8.55 -14.31
C ARG A 507 -16.51 -9.20 -13.54
N GLY A 508 -17.74 -9.05 -14.00
CA GLY A 508 -18.84 -9.74 -13.34
C GLY A 508 -20.09 -9.82 -14.18
N ASP A 509 -20.99 -10.69 -13.75
CA ASP A 509 -22.31 -10.87 -14.34
C ASP A 509 -23.36 -10.82 -13.23
N VAL A 510 -24.42 -10.07 -13.46
CA VAL A 510 -25.55 -9.92 -12.54
C VAL A 510 -26.81 -10.36 -13.27
N ARG A 511 -27.60 -11.21 -12.61
CA ARG A 511 -28.92 -11.65 -13.08
C ARG A 511 -29.92 -11.39 -11.98
N LEU A 512 -30.96 -10.63 -12.29
CA LEU A 512 -32.06 -10.30 -11.40
C LEU A 512 -33.35 -10.73 -12.11
N GLY A 513 -34.30 -11.30 -11.39
CA GLY A 513 -35.60 -11.70 -11.91
C GLY A 513 -36.70 -11.45 -10.89
N ALA A 514 -37.81 -10.90 -11.33
CA ALA A 514 -39.05 -10.77 -10.58
C ALA A 514 -40.18 -11.07 -11.56
N GLU A 515 -40.95 -12.15 -11.38
CA GLU A 515 -41.92 -12.57 -12.39
C GLU A 515 -42.90 -11.44 -12.78
N PRO A 516 -43.06 -11.13 -14.08
CA PRO A 516 -42.48 -11.79 -15.26
C PRO A 516 -41.09 -11.27 -15.70
N GLY A 517 -40.63 -10.14 -15.16
CA GLY A 517 -39.44 -9.42 -15.61
C GLY A 517 -38.08 -10.03 -15.24
N ARG A 518 -37.09 -9.77 -16.08
CA ARG A 518 -35.69 -10.16 -15.88
C ARG A 518 -34.73 -9.04 -16.28
N VAL A 519 -33.67 -8.85 -15.50
CA VAL A 519 -32.54 -7.98 -15.80
C VAL A 519 -31.25 -8.79 -15.79
N THR A 520 -30.44 -8.67 -16.84
CA THR A 520 -29.11 -9.27 -16.91
C THR A 520 -28.09 -8.20 -17.29
N LEU A 521 -26.94 -8.16 -16.63
CA LEU A 521 -25.87 -7.22 -17.00
C LEU A 521 -24.48 -7.80 -16.80
N SER A 522 -23.55 -7.39 -17.65
CA SER A 522 -22.11 -7.66 -17.47
C SER A 522 -21.36 -6.39 -17.05
N LEU A 523 -20.52 -6.52 -16.03
CA LEU A 523 -19.74 -5.47 -15.38
C LEU A 523 -18.26 -5.62 -15.71
N ALA A 524 -17.57 -4.50 -15.87
CA ALA A 524 -16.11 -4.45 -15.82
C ALA A 524 -15.64 -3.22 -15.06
N GLY A 525 -14.47 -3.27 -14.43
CA GLY A 525 -13.97 -2.12 -13.68
C GLY A 525 -12.57 -2.26 -13.10
N GLU A 526 -12.17 -1.23 -12.35
CA GLU A 526 -10.89 -1.09 -11.66
C GLU A 526 -11.19 -0.72 -10.19
N PRO A 527 -11.50 -1.69 -9.32
CA PRO A 527 -11.96 -1.41 -7.95
C PRO A 527 -10.88 -0.86 -7.01
N PHE A 528 -9.59 -1.01 -7.36
CA PHE A 528 -8.45 -0.57 -6.53
C PHE A 528 -7.70 0.64 -7.09
N ALA A 529 -8.19 1.23 -8.18
CA ALA A 529 -7.65 2.50 -8.64
C ALA A 529 -8.02 3.63 -7.67
N ASP A 530 -7.25 4.72 -7.63
CA ASP A 530 -7.52 5.92 -6.81
C ASP A 530 -8.95 6.44 -6.96
N THR A 531 -9.59 6.15 -8.09
CA THR A 531 -11.00 6.41 -8.36
C THR A 531 -11.64 5.10 -8.79
N LEU A 532 -12.65 4.63 -8.04
CA LEU A 532 -13.43 3.45 -8.42
C LEU A 532 -14.12 3.70 -9.76
N ARG A 533 -13.86 2.84 -10.74
CA ARG A 533 -14.51 2.87 -12.06
C ARG A 533 -15.22 1.54 -12.32
N LEU A 534 -16.52 1.61 -12.60
CA LEU A 534 -17.33 0.48 -13.02
C LEU A 534 -18.03 0.82 -14.35
N ARG A 535 -18.16 -0.17 -15.23
CA ARG A 535 -18.83 -0.06 -16.52
C ARG A 535 -19.78 -1.23 -16.70
N ILE A 536 -21.02 -0.94 -17.06
CA ILE A 536 -21.99 -1.90 -17.57
C ILE A 536 -21.74 -2.02 -19.07
N GLN A 537 -21.33 -3.20 -19.53
CA GLN A 537 -20.98 -3.44 -20.93
C GLN A 537 -22.14 -3.96 -21.77
N ASP A 538 -23.02 -4.76 -21.17
CA ASP A 538 -24.17 -5.36 -21.86
C ASP A 538 -25.28 -5.57 -20.83
N GLY A 539 -26.12 -4.56 -20.64
CA GLY A 539 -27.32 -4.62 -19.82
C GLY A 539 -28.55 -4.92 -20.66
N ARG A 540 -29.41 -5.83 -20.20
CA ARG A 540 -30.71 -6.13 -20.80
C ARG A 540 -31.79 -6.21 -19.73
N ALA A 541 -32.95 -5.64 -20.04
CA ALA A 541 -34.19 -5.84 -19.31
C ALA A 541 -35.21 -6.49 -20.24
N GLN A 542 -35.98 -7.44 -19.73
CA GLN A 542 -37.06 -8.12 -20.43
C GLN A 542 -38.30 -8.10 -19.56
N ASP A 543 -39.44 -7.73 -20.14
CA ASP A 543 -40.76 -7.67 -19.48
C ASP A 543 -40.71 -7.01 -18.08
N LEU A 544 -39.89 -5.97 -17.93
CA LEU A 544 -39.69 -5.32 -16.64
C LEU A 544 -40.93 -4.49 -16.28
N ASP A 545 -41.54 -4.82 -15.14
CA ASP A 545 -42.66 -4.09 -14.57
C ASP A 545 -42.19 -3.11 -13.48
N LEU A 546 -42.24 -1.82 -13.80
CA LEU A 546 -41.89 -0.76 -12.86
C LEU A 546 -42.98 -0.54 -11.82
N ALA A 547 -44.24 -0.92 -12.07
CA ALA A 547 -45.30 -0.85 -11.08
C ALA A 547 -45.07 -1.79 -9.90
N ALA A 548 -44.36 -2.88 -10.14
CA ALA A 548 -43.92 -3.76 -9.07
C ALA A 548 -42.95 -3.05 -8.12
N LEU A 549 -42.10 -2.14 -8.63
CA LEU A 549 -41.05 -1.42 -7.89
C LEU A 549 -41.58 -0.28 -7.04
N ARG A 550 -42.74 0.30 -7.35
CA ARG A 550 -43.29 1.39 -6.54
C ARG A 550 -44.80 1.46 -6.74
N GLU A 551 -45.53 1.49 -5.62
CA GLU A 551 -46.97 1.73 -5.64
C GLU A 551 -47.29 3.07 -6.33
N GLY A 552 -48.36 3.09 -7.13
CA GLY A 552 -48.82 4.26 -7.87
C GLY A 552 -48.23 4.43 -9.27
N LEU A 553 -47.29 3.57 -9.70
CA LEU A 553 -46.85 3.52 -11.09
C LEU A 553 -47.79 2.64 -11.94
N VAL A 554 -47.89 2.96 -13.24
CA VAL A 554 -48.64 2.15 -14.21
C VAL A 554 -47.84 0.90 -14.57
N ALA A 555 -48.52 -0.24 -14.73
CA ALA A 555 -47.91 -1.50 -15.13
C ALA A 555 -47.11 -1.36 -16.43
N THR A 556 -45.92 -1.96 -16.46
CA THR A 556 -45.05 -1.94 -17.65
C THR A 556 -44.58 -3.33 -18.05
N GLY A 557 -44.23 -3.50 -19.32
CA GLY A 557 -43.50 -4.64 -19.85
C GLY A 557 -42.30 -4.13 -20.65
N LEU A 558 -41.29 -3.62 -19.94
CA LEU A 558 -40.15 -2.95 -20.59
C LEU A 558 -39.10 -3.95 -21.07
N ASN A 559 -38.83 -3.89 -22.37
CA ASN A 559 -37.73 -4.56 -23.03
C ASN A 559 -36.68 -3.52 -23.40
N ALA A 560 -35.48 -3.62 -22.83
CA ALA A 560 -34.46 -2.60 -22.99
C ALA A 560 -33.05 -3.18 -23.07
N ARG A 561 -32.16 -2.46 -23.76
CA ARG A 561 -30.71 -2.60 -23.65
C ARG A 561 -30.14 -1.37 -22.99
N PHE A 562 -29.15 -1.54 -22.12
CA PHE A 562 -28.52 -0.42 -21.45
C PHE A 562 -27.03 -0.64 -21.24
N GLU A 563 -26.30 0.46 -21.34
CA GLU A 563 -24.88 0.55 -21.03
C GLU A 563 -24.68 1.74 -20.10
N GLY A 564 -23.62 1.72 -19.32
CA GLY A 564 -23.33 2.84 -18.44
C GLY A 564 -22.00 2.77 -17.75
N THR A 565 -21.62 3.89 -17.16
CA THR A 565 -20.39 4.03 -16.37
C THR A 565 -20.74 4.63 -15.02
N LEU A 566 -20.04 4.18 -13.98
CA LEU A 566 -20.08 4.71 -12.63
C LEU A 566 -18.65 5.03 -12.23
N THR A 567 -18.44 6.26 -11.77
CA THR A 567 -17.17 6.75 -11.23
C THR A 567 -17.41 7.23 -9.82
N VAL A 568 -16.64 6.73 -8.86
CA VAL A 568 -16.72 7.16 -7.45
C VAL A 568 -15.36 7.71 -7.04
N PRO A 569 -15.15 9.03 -7.15
CA PRO A 569 -13.92 9.66 -6.69
C PRO A 569 -13.87 9.69 -5.16
N PRO A 570 -12.68 9.64 -4.56
CA PRO A 570 -12.53 9.65 -3.12
C PRO A 570 -13.01 10.98 -2.52
N GLY A 571 -13.86 10.92 -1.50
CA GLY A 571 -14.42 12.09 -0.83
C GLY A 571 -15.36 12.95 -1.68
N ALA A 572 -15.81 12.48 -2.85
CA ALA A 572 -16.72 13.20 -3.74
C ALA A 572 -17.96 12.36 -4.07
N PRO A 573 -19.10 12.98 -4.45
CA PRO A 573 -20.28 12.23 -4.83
C PRO A 573 -20.05 11.39 -6.10
N PRO A 574 -20.70 10.22 -6.20
CA PRO A 574 -20.62 9.36 -7.38
C PRO A 574 -21.15 10.06 -8.63
N ARG A 575 -20.62 9.67 -9.79
CA ARG A 575 -21.05 10.14 -11.11
C ARG A 575 -21.42 8.95 -11.97
N ALA A 576 -22.58 9.01 -12.63
CA ALA A 576 -23.02 7.98 -13.56
C ALA A 576 -23.48 8.56 -14.90
N ASP A 577 -23.20 7.85 -15.98
CA ASP A 577 -23.77 8.11 -17.32
C ASP A 577 -24.31 6.78 -17.82
N ALA A 578 -25.55 6.76 -18.28
CA ALA A 578 -26.21 5.58 -18.80
C ALA A 578 -27.00 5.91 -20.06
N THR A 579 -26.94 5.00 -21.02
CA THR A 579 -27.78 5.04 -22.22
C THR A 579 -28.70 3.83 -22.21
N VAL A 580 -29.99 4.05 -22.45
CA VAL A 580 -31.02 3.01 -22.49
C VAL A 580 -31.68 3.07 -23.86
N SER A 581 -31.69 1.95 -24.56
CA SER A 581 -32.44 1.76 -25.81
C SER A 581 -33.59 0.81 -25.53
N LEU A 582 -34.82 1.29 -25.73
CA LEU A 582 -36.04 0.50 -25.56
C LEU A 582 -36.33 -0.24 -26.86
N ASP A 583 -36.55 -1.55 -26.75
CA ASP A 583 -37.16 -2.36 -27.79
C ASP A 583 -38.70 -2.33 -27.61
N SER A 584 -39.44 -3.11 -28.39
CA SER A 584 -40.90 -3.22 -28.28
C SER A 584 -41.31 -3.52 -26.83
N SER A 585 -42.04 -2.60 -26.21
CA SER A 585 -42.39 -2.62 -24.79
C SER A 585 -43.84 -2.16 -24.59
N SER A 586 -44.36 -2.28 -23.37
CA SER A 586 -45.68 -1.76 -23.00
C SER A 586 -45.64 -0.85 -21.76
N VAL A 587 -46.51 0.16 -21.76
CA VAL A 587 -46.79 1.04 -20.62
C VAL A 587 -48.30 1.23 -20.54
N GLY A 588 -48.94 0.68 -19.51
CA GLY A 588 -50.39 0.56 -19.47
C GLY A 588 -50.90 -0.25 -20.67
N ARG A 589 -51.78 0.35 -21.48
CA ARG A 589 -52.25 -0.23 -22.75
C ARG A 589 -51.48 0.28 -23.97
N GLU A 590 -50.59 1.26 -23.80
CA GLU A 590 -49.81 1.82 -24.90
C GLU A 590 -48.62 0.92 -25.23
N THR A 591 -48.35 0.76 -26.52
CA THR A 591 -47.18 0.01 -27.00
C THR A 591 -46.05 0.98 -27.34
N VAL A 592 -44.91 0.83 -26.69
CA VAL A 592 -43.67 1.51 -27.06
C VAL A 592 -43.01 0.70 -28.18
N ARG A 593 -42.79 1.29 -29.34
CA ARG A 593 -42.11 0.65 -30.48
C ARG A 593 -40.60 0.63 -30.29
N SER A 594 -40.06 1.77 -29.86
CA SER A 594 -38.64 1.97 -29.62
C SER A 594 -38.41 3.21 -28.77
N GLY A 595 -37.21 3.40 -28.22
CA GLY A 595 -36.85 4.65 -27.59
C GLY A 595 -35.36 4.71 -27.26
N ASP A 596 -34.82 5.91 -27.14
CA ASP A 596 -33.44 6.13 -26.75
C ASP A 596 -33.40 7.20 -25.66
N LEU A 597 -32.94 6.81 -24.48
CA LEU A 597 -32.85 7.65 -23.29
C LEU A 597 -31.40 7.75 -22.84
N ARG A 598 -31.00 8.94 -22.39
CA ARG A 598 -29.72 9.18 -21.71
C ARG A 598 -29.98 9.71 -20.32
N LEU A 599 -29.36 9.07 -19.34
CA LEU A 599 -29.37 9.47 -17.95
C LEU A 599 -27.95 9.87 -17.54
N ARG A 600 -27.81 11.04 -16.93
CA ARG A 600 -26.55 11.48 -16.32
C ARG A 600 -26.81 11.87 -14.89
N TRP A 601 -26.01 11.34 -13.98
CA TRP A 601 -26.02 11.66 -12.57
C TRP A 601 -24.67 12.27 -12.19
N GLN A 602 -24.73 13.49 -11.64
CA GLN A 602 -23.57 14.24 -11.20
C GLN A 602 -23.93 15.11 -10.00
N GLU A 603 -22.94 15.74 -9.38
CA GLU A 603 -23.11 16.60 -8.20
C GLU A 603 -24.19 17.69 -8.35
N GLN A 604 -24.37 18.23 -9.55
CA GLN A 604 -25.36 19.29 -9.80
C GLN A 604 -26.82 18.77 -9.91
N GLY A 605 -27.00 17.46 -10.03
CA GLY A 605 -28.27 16.77 -10.22
C GLY A 605 -28.21 15.66 -11.26
N THR A 606 -29.37 15.05 -11.51
CA THR A 606 -29.62 14.04 -12.52
C THR A 606 -30.30 14.67 -13.73
N THR A 607 -29.87 14.35 -14.95
CA THR A 607 -30.55 14.75 -16.19
C THR A 607 -31.05 13.53 -16.94
N LEU A 608 -32.27 13.60 -17.46
CA LEU A 608 -32.88 12.60 -18.34
C LEU A 608 -33.23 13.30 -19.65
N ALA A 609 -32.71 12.80 -20.77
CA ALA A 609 -33.08 13.31 -22.08
C ALA A 609 -33.23 12.16 -23.08
N GLY A 610 -34.22 12.25 -23.96
CA GLY A 610 -34.42 11.20 -24.95
C GLY A 610 -35.74 11.29 -25.69
N GLU A 611 -35.98 10.28 -26.52
CA GLU A 611 -37.19 10.16 -27.33
C GLU A 611 -37.70 8.73 -27.28
N VAL A 612 -39.03 8.58 -27.27
CA VAL A 612 -39.75 7.32 -27.25
C VAL A 612 -40.80 7.34 -28.37
N ALA A 613 -40.74 6.36 -29.27
CA ALA A 613 -41.75 6.13 -30.29
C ALA A 613 -42.82 5.19 -29.73
N LEU A 614 -44.06 5.66 -29.71
CA LEU A 614 -45.25 4.95 -29.26
C LEU A 614 -45.97 4.32 -30.47
N ALA A 615 -47.07 3.61 -30.24
CA ALA A 615 -47.87 3.04 -31.31
C ALA A 615 -48.71 4.13 -31.99
N ALA A 616 -49.29 5.01 -31.21
CA ALA A 616 -50.05 6.14 -31.72
C ALA A 616 -49.15 7.32 -32.16
N GLY A 617 -48.00 7.53 -31.52
CA GLY A 617 -47.22 8.75 -31.72
C GLY A 617 -45.79 8.74 -31.19
N ARG A 618 -45.29 9.87 -30.67
CA ARG A 618 -43.92 9.99 -30.10
C ARG A 618 -43.88 10.93 -28.90
N VAL A 619 -42.89 10.74 -28.02
CA VAL A 619 -42.63 11.60 -26.86
C VAL A 619 -41.14 11.90 -26.77
N ALA A 620 -40.75 13.16 -26.67
CA ALA A 620 -39.39 13.59 -26.39
C ALA A 620 -39.33 14.35 -25.06
N VAL A 621 -38.33 14.06 -24.23
CA VAL A 621 -38.20 14.61 -22.87
C VAL A 621 -36.82 15.23 -22.67
N ASP A 622 -36.79 16.36 -21.97
CA ASP A 622 -35.59 16.96 -21.36
C ASP A 622 -35.93 17.38 -19.92
N ALA A 623 -35.44 16.58 -18.96
CA ALA A 623 -35.74 16.71 -17.55
C ALA A 623 -34.48 16.74 -16.68
N ARG A 624 -34.58 17.41 -15.54
CA ARG A 624 -33.57 17.45 -14.49
C ARG A 624 -34.20 17.17 -13.13
N ALA A 625 -33.45 16.52 -12.26
CA ALA A 625 -33.86 16.23 -10.88
C ALA A 625 -32.69 16.34 -9.92
N ARG A 626 -32.94 16.61 -8.64
CA ARG A 626 -31.95 16.53 -7.56
C ARG A 626 -32.35 15.42 -6.60
N LEU A 627 -31.78 14.23 -6.83
CA LEU A 627 -32.06 13.01 -6.08
C LEU A 627 -31.39 12.98 -4.71
N ASP A 628 -30.46 13.89 -4.44
CA ASP A 628 -29.69 14.03 -3.20
C ASP A 628 -30.41 14.84 -2.11
N ARG A 629 -31.66 15.26 -2.36
CA ARG A 629 -32.44 16.07 -1.42
C ARG A 629 -33.82 15.49 -1.22
N GLU A 630 -34.26 15.52 0.03
CA GLU A 630 -35.64 15.31 0.41
C GLU A 630 -36.25 16.64 0.92
N PRO A 631 -37.40 17.07 0.38
CA PRO A 631 -38.15 16.47 -0.74
C PRO A 631 -37.43 16.62 -2.11
N LEU A 632 -37.66 15.63 -2.99
CA LEU A 632 -37.14 15.59 -4.37
C LEU A 632 -37.47 16.88 -5.10
N ARG A 633 -36.51 17.48 -5.82
CA ARG A 633 -36.79 18.61 -6.73
C ARG A 633 -36.60 18.19 -8.17
N PHE A 634 -37.53 18.54 -9.05
CA PHE A 634 -37.45 18.22 -10.46
C PHE A 634 -37.95 19.37 -11.35
N SER A 635 -37.44 19.39 -12.58
CA SER A 635 -37.85 20.30 -13.64
C SER A 635 -37.83 19.58 -14.98
N VAL A 636 -38.96 19.49 -15.65
CA VAL A 636 -39.09 19.10 -17.04
C VAL A 636 -39.05 20.39 -17.86
N ARG A 637 -37.91 20.64 -18.50
CA ARG A 637 -37.71 21.86 -19.30
C ARG A 637 -38.62 21.86 -20.51
N GLU A 638 -38.76 20.69 -21.12
CA GLU A 638 -39.60 20.50 -22.29
C GLU A 638 -39.94 19.01 -22.43
N LEU A 639 -41.24 18.72 -22.50
CA LEU A 639 -41.79 17.45 -22.94
C LEU A 639 -42.56 17.71 -24.22
N ARG A 640 -42.09 17.21 -25.35
CA ARG A 640 -42.81 17.27 -26.62
C ARG A 640 -43.52 15.95 -26.85
N PHE A 641 -44.74 16.00 -27.34
CA PHE A 641 -45.51 14.81 -27.66
C PHE A 641 -46.32 15.03 -28.94
N GLU A 642 -46.50 13.97 -29.70
CA GLU A 642 -47.26 13.92 -30.95
C GLU A 642 -48.17 12.70 -30.87
N ASP A 643 -49.45 12.85 -31.21
CA ASP A 643 -50.46 11.79 -31.19
C ASP A 643 -50.47 10.93 -29.90
N LEU A 644 -50.34 11.60 -28.75
CA LEU A 644 -50.29 10.94 -27.44
C LEU A 644 -51.69 10.49 -26.98
N ASP A 645 -51.84 9.20 -26.72
CA ASP A 645 -53.03 8.64 -26.06
C ASP A 645 -52.80 8.49 -24.55
N VAL A 646 -53.19 9.52 -23.79
CA VAL A 646 -53.10 9.54 -22.33
C VAL A 646 -53.98 8.46 -21.72
N GLY A 647 -55.13 8.15 -22.33
CA GLY A 647 -56.03 7.10 -21.83
C GLY A 647 -55.42 5.70 -21.96
N ALA A 648 -54.59 5.46 -22.99
CA ALA A 648 -53.81 4.23 -23.09
C ALA A 648 -52.68 4.17 -22.04
N LEU A 649 -52.00 5.29 -21.80
CA LEU A 649 -50.90 5.39 -20.83
C LEU A 649 -51.35 5.29 -19.37
N THR A 650 -52.53 5.81 -19.02
CA THR A 650 -53.08 5.79 -17.65
C THR A 650 -54.07 4.65 -17.43
N ASP A 651 -54.15 3.70 -18.36
CA ASP A 651 -55.10 2.59 -18.37
C ASP A 651 -56.56 3.01 -18.12
N SER A 652 -56.97 4.13 -18.73
CA SER A 652 -58.31 4.71 -18.60
C SER A 652 -59.12 4.45 -19.87
N PRO A 653 -59.99 3.42 -19.93
CA PRO A 653 -60.66 2.99 -21.17
C PRO A 653 -61.74 3.96 -21.67
N THR A 654 -62.21 4.87 -20.81
CA THR A 654 -63.22 5.89 -21.14
C THR A 654 -62.62 7.16 -21.75
N LEU A 655 -61.29 7.29 -21.75
CA LEU A 655 -60.56 8.41 -22.30
C LEU A 655 -59.80 7.93 -23.54
N THR A 656 -59.97 8.62 -24.67
CA THR A 656 -59.16 8.39 -25.86
C THR A 656 -58.60 9.72 -26.31
N THR A 657 -57.29 9.84 -26.43
CA THR A 657 -56.66 11.08 -26.90
C THR A 657 -55.70 10.86 -28.06
N ALA A 658 -55.47 11.92 -28.82
CA ALA A 658 -54.35 12.05 -29.74
C ALA A 658 -53.83 13.48 -29.57
N LEU A 659 -53.03 13.69 -28.51
CA LEU A 659 -52.54 15.01 -28.15
C LEU A 659 -51.22 15.29 -28.86
N THR A 660 -51.08 16.50 -29.38
CA THR A 660 -49.83 17.02 -29.94
C THR A 660 -49.52 18.35 -29.28
N GLY A 661 -48.28 18.54 -28.82
CA GLY A 661 -47.92 19.76 -28.10
C GLY A 661 -46.64 19.69 -27.28
N THR A 662 -46.51 20.66 -26.37
CA THR A 662 -45.36 20.78 -25.46
C THR A 662 -45.80 21.04 -24.03
N MET A 663 -45.05 20.51 -23.07
CA MET A 663 -45.27 20.73 -21.64
C MET A 663 -43.96 21.12 -20.96
N ALA A 664 -44.04 22.07 -20.03
CA ALA A 664 -42.99 22.39 -19.07
C ALA A 664 -43.56 22.25 -17.66
N LEU A 665 -42.76 21.73 -16.73
CA LEU A 665 -43.19 21.41 -15.38
C LEU A 665 -42.02 21.57 -14.42
N GLU A 666 -42.25 22.16 -13.26
CA GLU A 666 -41.31 22.12 -12.13
C GLU A 666 -42.04 21.71 -10.85
N GLY A 667 -41.35 21.03 -9.95
CA GLY A 667 -41.98 20.54 -8.74
C GLY A 667 -41.03 20.08 -7.65
N VAL A 668 -41.62 19.92 -6.48
CA VAL A 668 -41.02 19.47 -5.23
C VAL A 668 -41.90 18.37 -4.64
N GLY A 669 -41.28 17.24 -4.30
CA GLY A 669 -41.96 16.03 -3.88
C GLY A 669 -42.02 14.98 -4.99
N SER A 670 -42.47 13.78 -4.63
CA SER A 670 -42.61 12.65 -5.56
C SER A 670 -43.88 11.84 -5.34
N ASP A 671 -44.69 12.21 -4.35
CA ASP A 671 -45.97 11.61 -4.00
C ASP A 671 -47.08 12.57 -4.46
N PRO A 672 -48.01 12.13 -5.35
CA PRO A 672 -49.10 12.97 -5.83
C PRO A 672 -49.94 13.63 -4.72
N ALA A 673 -50.09 12.99 -3.56
CA ALA A 673 -50.90 13.51 -2.46
C ALA A 673 -50.22 14.68 -1.70
N SER A 674 -48.90 14.83 -1.84
CA SER A 674 -48.11 15.87 -1.17
C SER A 674 -47.30 16.73 -2.16
N LEU A 675 -47.57 16.59 -3.46
CA LEU A 675 -46.80 17.23 -4.53
C LEU A 675 -47.08 18.74 -4.58
N ASP A 676 -46.01 19.52 -4.58
CA ASP A 676 -46.03 20.94 -4.96
C ASP A 676 -45.42 21.06 -6.36
N ALA A 677 -46.20 21.49 -7.34
CA ALA A 677 -45.71 21.59 -8.71
C ALA A 677 -46.42 22.69 -9.49
N GLU A 678 -45.76 23.25 -10.50
CA GLU A 678 -46.39 24.14 -11.45
C GLU A 678 -45.93 23.85 -12.88
N GLY A 679 -46.83 24.04 -13.83
CA GLY A 679 -46.53 23.73 -15.20
C GLY A 679 -47.43 24.43 -16.20
N SER A 680 -46.99 24.35 -17.45
CA SER A 680 -47.71 24.85 -18.60
C SER A 680 -47.73 23.78 -19.68
N LEU A 681 -48.88 23.64 -20.33
CA LEU A 681 -49.11 22.73 -21.45
C LEU A 681 -49.65 23.56 -22.62
N THR A 682 -49.02 23.44 -23.79
CA THR A 682 -49.52 23.99 -25.04
C THR A 682 -49.94 22.85 -25.95
N LEU A 683 -51.15 22.89 -26.46
CA LEU A 683 -51.70 21.92 -27.40
C LEU A 683 -51.78 22.54 -28.79
N GLU A 684 -51.43 21.72 -29.78
CA GLU A 684 -51.62 21.97 -31.20
C GLU A 684 -52.84 21.16 -31.69
N ASP A 685 -52.95 20.87 -32.99
CA ASP A 685 -54.04 20.05 -33.54
C ASP A 685 -54.08 18.69 -32.85
N SER A 686 -55.11 18.50 -32.02
CA SER A 686 -55.22 17.41 -31.05
C SER A 686 -56.66 16.91 -30.98
N ARG A 687 -56.84 15.73 -30.39
CA ARG A 687 -58.16 15.15 -30.15
C ARG A 687 -58.31 14.65 -28.72
N ILE A 688 -59.45 14.94 -28.11
CA ILE A 688 -59.90 14.32 -26.86
C ILE A 688 -61.30 13.76 -27.11
N ASN A 689 -61.46 12.44 -27.00
CA ASN A 689 -62.69 11.72 -27.32
C ASN A 689 -63.20 12.07 -28.73
N GLU A 690 -64.34 12.73 -28.87
CA GLU A 690 -64.85 13.18 -30.18
C GLU A 690 -64.52 14.64 -30.50
N ALA A 691 -63.97 15.39 -29.54
CA ALA A 691 -63.64 16.80 -29.70
C ALA A 691 -62.28 16.99 -30.35
N ARG A 692 -62.23 17.83 -31.40
CA ARG A 692 -60.99 18.28 -32.05
C ARG A 692 -60.59 19.65 -31.52
N ILE A 693 -59.35 19.75 -31.08
CA ILE A 693 -58.69 20.94 -30.54
C ILE A 693 -57.77 21.47 -31.64
N GLN A 694 -57.92 22.73 -32.04
CA GLN A 694 -57.02 23.39 -32.99
C GLN A 694 -55.79 23.96 -32.30
N SER A 695 -56.00 24.53 -31.11
CA SER A 695 -54.93 24.98 -30.22
C SER A 695 -55.42 25.01 -28.77
N GLY A 696 -54.51 24.93 -27.81
CA GLY A 696 -54.86 25.03 -26.40
C GLY A 696 -53.71 25.47 -25.52
N ALA A 697 -54.04 26.07 -24.39
CA ALA A 697 -53.10 26.40 -23.33
C ALA A 697 -53.68 25.98 -21.99
N VAL A 698 -52.86 25.31 -21.17
CA VAL A 698 -53.20 24.96 -19.79
C VAL A 698 -52.10 25.47 -18.89
N GLN A 699 -52.46 26.20 -17.85
CA GLN A 699 -51.57 26.47 -16.73
C GLN A 699 -52.11 25.72 -15.53
N PHE A 700 -51.24 25.04 -14.78
CA PHE A 700 -51.66 24.35 -13.58
C PHE A 700 -50.67 24.54 -12.45
N ARG A 701 -51.20 24.52 -11.23
CA ARG A 701 -50.44 24.52 -9.99
C ARG A 701 -51.02 23.47 -9.04
N ALA A 702 -50.17 22.61 -8.54
CA ALA A 702 -50.42 21.69 -7.45
C ALA A 702 -49.80 22.25 -6.16
N GLU A 703 -50.58 22.30 -5.09
CA GLU A 703 -50.13 22.68 -3.74
C GLU A 703 -50.65 21.63 -2.75
N GLU A 704 -49.74 20.92 -2.08
CA GLU A 704 -50.06 19.78 -1.22
C GLU A 704 -50.97 18.77 -1.93
N GLY A 705 -50.64 18.43 -3.18
CA GLY A 705 -51.43 17.53 -4.03
C GLY A 705 -52.72 18.12 -4.61
N ARG A 706 -53.23 19.26 -4.13
CA ARG A 706 -54.43 19.90 -4.69
C ARG A 706 -54.08 20.64 -5.97
N VAL A 707 -54.70 20.27 -7.09
CA VAL A 707 -54.42 20.85 -8.41
C VAL A 707 -55.44 21.93 -8.73
N ARG A 708 -54.98 23.11 -9.15
CA ARG A 708 -55.77 24.12 -9.85
C ARG A 708 -55.26 24.25 -11.28
N ALA A 709 -56.17 24.38 -12.23
CA ALA A 709 -55.82 24.51 -13.64
C ALA A 709 -56.69 25.55 -14.33
N ASP A 710 -56.05 26.42 -15.10
CA ASP A 710 -56.67 27.34 -16.04
C ASP A 710 -56.49 26.79 -17.45
N LEU A 711 -57.59 26.58 -18.15
CA LEU A 711 -57.67 25.93 -19.46
C LEU A 711 -58.27 26.89 -20.47
N GLU A 712 -57.60 27.08 -21.60
CA GLU A 712 -58.11 27.74 -22.79
C GLU A 712 -57.96 26.79 -23.99
N LEU A 713 -59.07 26.40 -24.61
CA LEU A 713 -59.09 25.52 -25.78
C LEU A 713 -59.84 26.20 -26.92
N ASP A 714 -59.23 26.21 -28.09
CA ASP A 714 -59.87 26.50 -29.36
C ASP A 714 -60.25 25.18 -30.03
N LEU A 715 -61.54 24.92 -30.16
CA LEU A 715 -62.09 23.69 -30.72
C LEU A 715 -62.67 23.99 -32.10
N GLU A 716 -62.75 22.97 -32.95
CA GLU A 716 -63.40 23.12 -34.27
C GLU A 716 -64.86 23.62 -34.14
N ALA A 717 -65.53 23.29 -33.04
CA ALA A 717 -66.92 23.67 -32.78
C ALA A 717 -67.07 25.00 -31.99
N GLY A 718 -65.98 25.65 -31.57
CA GLY A 718 -65.98 26.90 -30.79
C GLY A 718 -64.93 26.91 -29.67
N ALA A 719 -65.05 27.81 -28.69
CA ALA A 719 -64.01 28.00 -27.67
C ALA A 719 -64.48 27.57 -26.26
N VAL A 720 -63.54 27.05 -25.46
CA VAL A 720 -63.75 26.72 -24.05
C VAL A 720 -62.71 27.43 -23.20
N ARG A 721 -63.18 28.14 -22.16
CA ARG A 721 -62.33 28.58 -21.05
C ARG A 721 -62.84 27.95 -19.78
N ALA A 722 -61.98 27.26 -19.04
CA ALA A 722 -62.37 26.61 -17.80
C ALA A 722 -61.33 26.83 -16.71
N GLU A 723 -61.82 27.02 -15.49
CA GLU A 723 -61.04 26.94 -14.26
C GLU A 723 -61.44 25.63 -13.57
N GLY A 724 -60.48 24.76 -13.32
CA GLY A 724 -60.67 23.48 -12.66
C GLY A 724 -59.90 23.41 -11.34
N ALA A 725 -60.46 22.72 -10.36
CA ALA A 725 -59.77 22.32 -9.15
C ALA A 725 -60.01 20.83 -8.86
N LEU A 726 -58.96 20.10 -8.54
CA LEU A 726 -58.96 18.68 -8.16
C LEU A 726 -58.31 18.54 -6.77
N ASP A 727 -59.02 17.92 -5.85
CA ASP A 727 -58.49 17.46 -4.57
C ASP A 727 -58.41 15.92 -4.60
N PRO A 728 -57.20 15.34 -4.68
CA PRO A 728 -57.00 13.90 -4.85
C PRO A 728 -57.06 13.10 -3.53
N GLY A 729 -57.58 13.65 -2.44
CA GLY A 729 -57.73 12.93 -1.16
C GLY A 729 -58.48 11.59 -1.27
N ASP A 730 -58.68 10.89 -0.14
CA ASP A 730 -59.24 9.52 -0.09
C ASP A 730 -60.52 9.32 -0.93
N VAL A 731 -61.32 10.37 -1.06
CA VAL A 731 -62.38 10.47 -2.07
C VAL A 731 -62.06 11.65 -2.98
N PRO A 732 -61.66 11.42 -4.24
CA PRO A 732 -61.27 12.50 -5.13
C PRO A 732 -62.48 13.40 -5.39
N SER A 733 -62.31 14.70 -5.16
CA SER A 733 -63.33 15.70 -5.45
C SER A 733 -62.81 16.67 -6.49
N TRP A 734 -63.67 17.06 -7.43
CA TRP A 734 -63.31 18.01 -8.46
C TRP A 734 -64.42 19.04 -8.64
N SER A 735 -64.02 20.25 -8.99
CA SER A 735 -64.94 21.32 -9.37
C SER A 735 -64.40 22.02 -10.61
N ALA A 736 -65.28 22.38 -11.53
CA ALA A 736 -64.90 23.11 -12.72
C ALA A 736 -65.93 24.20 -13.01
N ARG A 737 -65.46 25.40 -13.32
CA ARG A 737 -66.26 26.49 -13.89
C ARG A 737 -65.80 26.71 -15.32
N ALA A 738 -66.67 26.42 -16.27
CA ALA A 738 -66.38 26.59 -17.69
C ALA A 738 -67.31 27.62 -18.33
N SER A 739 -66.72 28.54 -19.09
CA SER A 739 -67.41 29.33 -20.10
C SER A 739 -67.22 28.63 -21.44
N VAL A 740 -68.33 28.16 -22.00
CA VAL A 740 -68.34 27.33 -23.19
C VAL A 740 -69.12 28.04 -24.27
N ASP A 741 -68.46 28.39 -25.36
CA ASP A 741 -69.11 28.89 -26.57
C ASP A 741 -69.18 27.75 -27.58
N LEU A 742 -70.05 26.76 -27.29
CA LEU A 742 -70.21 25.56 -28.13
C LEU A 742 -71.68 25.25 -28.41
N PRO A 743 -72.00 24.76 -29.62
CA PRO A 743 -73.32 24.24 -29.94
C PRO A 743 -73.62 22.85 -29.35
N ARG A 744 -72.61 22.06 -28.94
CA ARG A 744 -72.77 20.72 -28.31
C ARG A 744 -71.64 20.36 -27.34
N LEU A 745 -71.96 20.20 -26.05
CA LEU A 745 -71.02 19.85 -24.96
C LEU A 745 -70.68 18.35 -24.86
N GLY A 746 -71.53 17.46 -25.38
CA GLY A 746 -71.37 16.00 -25.23
C GLY A 746 -70.11 15.41 -25.86
N ALA A 747 -69.55 16.06 -26.90
CA ALA A 747 -68.37 15.57 -27.62
C ALA A 747 -67.08 15.58 -26.79
N LEU A 748 -66.99 16.44 -25.76
CA LEU A 748 -65.86 16.52 -24.83
C LEU A 748 -65.95 15.50 -23.70
N LEU A 749 -67.16 15.31 -23.15
CA LEU A 749 -67.37 14.63 -21.86
C LEU A 749 -67.54 13.12 -21.97
N GLY A 750 -67.72 12.57 -23.19
CA GLY A 750 -68.03 11.15 -23.39
C GLY A 750 -69.37 10.74 -22.75
N ASP A 751 -69.73 9.46 -22.85
CA ASP A 751 -71.01 8.93 -22.34
C ASP A 751 -71.13 8.91 -20.80
N THR A 752 -70.15 9.44 -20.07
CA THR A 752 -70.01 9.22 -18.61
C THR A 752 -70.96 10.06 -17.75
N ILE A 753 -71.65 11.08 -18.31
CA ILE A 753 -72.57 11.96 -17.56
C ILE A 753 -74.05 11.67 -17.88
N ALA A 754 -74.36 10.61 -18.64
CA ALA A 754 -75.75 10.22 -18.87
C ALA A 754 -76.42 9.54 -17.65
N SER A 755 -75.68 9.25 -16.57
CA SER A 755 -76.24 8.66 -15.35
C SER A 755 -75.53 9.12 -14.07
N SER A 756 -75.85 10.31 -13.57
CA SER A 756 -75.69 10.68 -12.16
C SER A 756 -76.67 11.79 -11.79
#